data_AF-A0A7H4MZC1-F1
#
_entry.id   AF-A0A7H4MZC1-F1
#
_cell.length_a   1.000
_cell.length_b   1.000
_cell.length_c   1.000
_cell.angle_alpha   90.00
_cell.angle_beta   90.00
_cell.angle_gamma   90.00
#
_symmetry.space_group_name_H-M   'P 1'
#
loop_
_entity.id
_entity.type
_entity.pdbx_description
1 polymer ?
#
loop_
_entity_poly.entity_id
_entity_poly.type
_entity_poly.pdbx_seq_one_letter_code
_entity_poly.pdbx_strand_id
1 'polypeptide(L)'
;MANSAATALELPRLEALKQCATRLHAIYVDRLVQRCTGDAIDNGVDAITIMRHGRLMPRYQQLLQRLLNNCVVDGDYRCAEGRYYRARPIEHQQREILLTELADYCEGYQAIPDTIARAGDRLYDMMSGAEEPVAIIFPQGASDGVEVLYQEFSFGRYFNQIAAGVLRGIVQARQPHQPLRILEVGGGTGGTTAWLLPELKDVPALEYHFTDISALFTRRAQQKFADYDFVHYDELDLEQEAQSQGFAAQSYDLIVAANVIHATRHIGRTLDNLRPLLKPGGRLLMREITQPMRLFDFVFGPLVLPLQDIDAREGELFLTPHQWQQQCRRAGFCKIAWLPQDDSPTAGMSEHIILATLPGQEMSTSSESALEQTLPDNPDYLADWSDCAGQPERFTARWQEAWRRLSARHGDDSPVKPPLVTAPQWLGEVRLSWRNAAFSRGEMRVEARHPDGKWLPLAPDAPLPAPQTNYHWRWRPLSIDSNSRPLVFRLSAGTLAYEEALAQYGILHDPQAPSVLMIVDESEETLALATQVKEALTASPGGLIVVTRRAWRIEENEALSAAHHALWAMLRVAANEQPERLIAAIDMAENASWETLRQGLSAVSLSQRWLAARDNGFWLPSLAPNAGCAAELPAKVFAGDNRWHLVTGAFGGLGRLAVNWLREKGARRIALLAPRVDASWPGDTADVEIRVCRCDVGDAGELARVLDELVTSGGIAGAIHTAGVLADGPLQELDDHQLAAVFAVKAQAASQLLQTLGNHDARYLILYSSAAAALGAPGQSAHALACGYLDGLARQFSSLDTPKVLSIAWGAWGESGRAASTEMLTTLAESWHGRVKRCRGALAP
;
A
#
# COMPACT_ATOMS: atom_id res chain seq x y z
N MET A 1 19.69 20.72 -21.39
CA MET A 1 20.42 19.51 -21.82
C MET A 1 19.49 18.32 -22.05
N ALA A 2 18.62 17.93 -21.10
CA ALA A 2 17.62 16.88 -21.35
C ALA A 2 16.69 17.18 -22.55
N ASN A 3 16.16 18.42 -22.66
CA ASN A 3 15.34 18.82 -23.81
C ASN A 3 16.10 18.86 -25.16
N SER A 4 17.42 19.09 -25.15
CA SER A 4 18.25 19.07 -26.36
C SER A 4 18.74 17.66 -26.73
N ALA A 5 18.82 16.76 -25.75
CA ALA A 5 19.09 15.34 -25.96
C ALA A 5 17.83 14.60 -26.48
N ALA A 6 16.65 14.99 -26.00
CA ALA A 6 15.36 14.44 -26.43
C ALA A 6 15.08 14.68 -27.92
N THR A 7 15.54 15.80 -28.49
CA THR A 7 15.40 16.09 -29.93
C THR A 7 16.20 15.15 -30.85
N ALA A 8 17.12 14.35 -30.30
CA ALA A 8 17.89 13.35 -31.04
C ALA A 8 17.31 11.92 -30.90
N LEU A 9 16.28 11.72 -30.06
CA LEU A 9 15.61 10.44 -29.89
C LEU A 9 14.45 10.29 -30.87
N GLU A 10 14.55 9.29 -31.74
CA GLU A 10 13.43 8.86 -32.59
C GLU A 10 12.49 7.95 -31.79
N LEU A 11 11.65 8.54 -30.94
CA LEU A 11 10.73 7.79 -30.08
C LEU A 11 9.88 6.75 -30.84
N PRO A 12 9.34 7.01 -32.04
CA PRO A 12 8.61 5.98 -32.80
C PRO A 12 9.46 4.77 -33.18
N ARG A 13 10.75 4.97 -33.49
CA ARG A 13 11.67 3.85 -33.80
C ARG A 13 11.97 3.02 -32.55
N LEU A 14 12.16 3.67 -31.40
CA LEU A 14 12.38 2.96 -30.13
C LEU A 14 11.14 2.18 -29.69
N GLU A 15 9.95 2.72 -29.93
CA GLU A 15 8.70 2.00 -29.70
C GLU A 15 8.54 0.81 -30.66
N ALA A 16 8.90 0.97 -31.94
CA ALA A 16 8.94 -0.14 -32.89
C ALA A 16 9.94 -1.23 -32.49
N LEU A 17 11.13 -0.85 -31.98
CA LEU A 17 12.11 -1.77 -31.41
C LEU A 17 11.53 -2.54 -30.23
N LYS A 18 10.84 -1.84 -29.30
CA LYS A 18 10.19 -2.45 -28.14
C LYS A 18 9.13 -3.47 -28.57
N GLN A 19 8.27 -3.12 -29.54
CA GLN A 19 7.25 -4.02 -30.09
C GLN A 19 7.86 -5.24 -30.76
N CYS A 20 8.94 -5.05 -31.52
CA CYS A 20 9.70 -6.14 -32.13
C CYS A 20 10.26 -7.09 -31.05
N ALA A 21 10.88 -6.54 -30.00
CA ALA A 21 11.41 -7.31 -28.88
C ALA A 21 10.32 -8.07 -28.10
N THR A 22 9.13 -7.50 -27.94
CA THR A 22 7.96 -8.19 -27.34
C THR A 22 7.54 -9.42 -28.15
N ARG A 23 7.48 -9.30 -29.49
CA ARG A 23 7.16 -10.43 -30.38
C ARG A 23 8.24 -11.51 -30.34
N LEU A 24 9.52 -11.12 -30.33
CA LEU A 24 10.64 -12.06 -30.17
C LEU A 24 10.60 -12.76 -28.81
N HIS A 25 10.30 -12.04 -27.72
CA HIS A 25 10.11 -12.61 -26.40
C HIS A 25 9.06 -13.72 -26.42
N ALA A 26 7.88 -13.48 -26.99
CA ALA A 26 6.82 -14.50 -27.11
C ALA A 26 7.31 -15.75 -27.85
N ILE A 27 8.04 -15.58 -28.95
CA ILE A 27 8.62 -16.71 -29.72
C ILE A 27 9.61 -17.51 -28.89
N TYR A 28 10.55 -16.85 -28.19
CA TYR A 28 11.58 -17.53 -27.41
C TYR A 28 11.02 -18.23 -26.17
N VAL A 29 10.10 -17.57 -25.46
CA VAL A 29 9.41 -18.16 -24.31
C VAL A 29 8.57 -19.35 -24.73
N ASP A 30 7.79 -19.23 -25.81
CA ASP A 30 6.97 -20.35 -26.27
C ASP A 30 7.81 -21.53 -26.78
N ARG A 31 8.95 -21.29 -27.45
CA ARG A 31 9.91 -22.37 -27.79
C ARG A 31 10.44 -23.07 -26.55
N LEU A 32 10.81 -22.32 -25.50
CA LEU A 32 11.25 -22.89 -24.24
C LEU A 32 10.13 -23.76 -23.63
N VAL A 33 8.90 -23.23 -23.56
CA VAL A 33 7.75 -23.93 -22.97
C VAL A 33 7.41 -25.19 -23.77
N GLN A 34 7.30 -25.10 -25.10
CA GLN A 34 7.09 -26.24 -25.99
C GLN A 34 8.17 -27.32 -25.81
N ARG A 35 9.45 -26.92 -25.69
CA ARG A 35 10.54 -27.87 -25.43
C ARG A 35 10.40 -28.55 -24.08
N CYS A 36 9.84 -27.87 -23.08
CA CYS A 36 9.61 -28.44 -21.75
C CYS A 36 8.37 -29.34 -21.70
N THR A 37 7.26 -28.96 -22.35
CA THR A 37 5.95 -29.57 -22.10
C THR A 37 5.29 -30.20 -23.33
N GLY A 38 5.84 -29.99 -24.53
CA GLY A 38 5.15 -30.31 -25.78
C GLY A 38 3.77 -29.65 -25.85
N ASP A 39 2.80 -30.38 -26.40
CA ASP A 39 1.42 -29.92 -26.59
C ASP A 39 0.61 -29.79 -25.28
N ALA A 40 1.19 -30.18 -24.13
CA ALA A 40 0.50 -30.05 -22.85
C ALA A 40 0.19 -28.58 -22.49
N ILE A 41 0.93 -27.62 -23.06
CA ILE A 41 0.69 -26.18 -22.88
C ILE A 41 -0.71 -25.74 -23.35
N ASP A 42 -1.26 -26.40 -24.38
CA ASP A 42 -2.58 -26.06 -24.89
C ASP A 42 -3.71 -26.45 -23.91
N ASN A 43 -3.43 -27.43 -23.03
CA ASN A 43 -4.35 -27.90 -21.98
C ASN A 43 -4.09 -27.25 -20.61
N GLY A 44 -3.14 -26.33 -20.50
CA GLY A 44 -2.81 -25.62 -19.28
C GLY A 44 -1.72 -26.30 -18.46
N VAL A 45 -0.61 -25.62 -18.21
CA VAL A 45 0.48 -26.10 -17.35
C VAL A 45 0.89 -25.03 -16.35
N ASP A 46 1.12 -25.43 -15.10
CA ASP A 46 1.72 -24.54 -14.11
C ASP A 46 3.25 -24.45 -14.31
N ALA A 47 3.86 -23.39 -13.77
CA ALA A 47 5.29 -23.13 -13.92
C ALA A 47 6.17 -24.25 -13.33
N ILE A 48 5.74 -24.90 -12.24
CA ILE A 48 6.50 -25.99 -11.60
C ILE A 48 6.52 -27.22 -12.53
N THR A 49 5.41 -27.51 -13.20
CA THR A 49 5.32 -28.58 -14.20
C THR A 49 6.24 -28.31 -15.39
N ILE A 50 6.26 -27.08 -15.91
CA ILE A 50 7.21 -26.68 -16.98
C ILE A 50 8.66 -26.91 -16.52
N MET A 51 9.03 -26.45 -15.33
CA MET A 51 10.39 -26.65 -14.80
C MET A 51 10.77 -28.12 -14.66
N ARG A 52 9.87 -28.95 -14.12
CA ARG A 52 10.11 -30.37 -13.89
C ARG A 52 10.29 -31.14 -15.20
N HIS A 53 9.39 -30.94 -16.16
CA HIS A 53 9.47 -31.63 -17.44
C HIS A 53 10.68 -31.17 -18.27
N GLY A 54 10.96 -29.86 -18.25
CA GLY A 54 12.10 -29.27 -18.95
C GLY A 54 13.46 -29.48 -18.27
N ARG A 55 13.48 -30.01 -17.04
CA ARG A 55 14.68 -30.07 -16.17
C ARG A 55 15.37 -28.71 -16.01
N LEU A 56 14.57 -27.64 -15.89
CA LEU A 56 15.09 -26.31 -15.66
C LEU A 56 15.63 -26.20 -14.22
N MET A 57 16.73 -25.46 -14.04
CA MET A 57 17.33 -25.32 -12.71
C MET A 57 16.38 -24.57 -11.76
N PRO A 58 16.25 -25.00 -10.48
CA PRO A 58 15.38 -24.36 -9.49
C PRO A 58 15.57 -22.84 -9.35
N ARG A 59 16.80 -22.34 -9.52
CA ARG A 59 17.13 -20.91 -9.44
C ARG A 59 16.35 -20.04 -10.43
N TYR A 60 15.85 -20.61 -11.52
CA TYR A 60 15.17 -19.88 -12.58
C TYR A 60 13.64 -19.86 -12.45
N GLN A 61 13.09 -20.33 -11.33
CA GLN A 61 11.64 -20.31 -11.12
C GLN A 61 11.05 -18.89 -11.25
N GLN A 62 11.66 -17.89 -10.62
CA GLN A 62 11.19 -16.50 -10.68
C GLN A 62 11.30 -15.93 -12.10
N LEU A 63 12.39 -16.25 -12.81
CA LEU A 63 12.56 -15.85 -14.20
C LEU A 63 11.49 -16.47 -15.10
N LEU A 64 11.25 -17.78 -14.99
CA LEU A 64 10.24 -18.47 -15.78
C LEU A 64 8.84 -17.87 -15.54
N GLN A 65 8.50 -17.62 -14.28
CA GLN A 65 7.23 -17.01 -13.90
C GLN A 65 7.08 -15.61 -14.55
N ARG A 66 8.15 -14.80 -14.55
CA ARG A 66 8.15 -13.46 -15.15
C ARG A 66 8.01 -13.51 -16.68
N LEU A 67 8.76 -14.40 -17.34
CA LEU A 67 8.64 -14.64 -18.78
C LEU A 67 7.20 -15.04 -19.18
N LEU A 68 6.57 -15.94 -18.41
CA LEU A 68 5.20 -16.38 -18.66
C LEU A 68 4.18 -15.27 -18.38
N ASN A 69 4.32 -14.54 -17.26
CA ASN A 69 3.44 -13.42 -16.92
C ASN A 69 3.50 -12.31 -17.97
N ASN A 70 4.69 -12.04 -18.52
CA ASN A 70 4.86 -11.10 -19.63
C ASN A 70 4.07 -11.55 -20.86
N CYS A 71 4.15 -12.82 -21.25
CA CYS A 71 3.32 -13.36 -22.34
C CYS A 71 1.81 -13.26 -22.05
N VAL A 72 1.39 -13.31 -20.78
CA VAL A 72 -0.02 -13.11 -20.39
C VAL A 72 -0.43 -11.65 -20.57
N VAL A 73 0.39 -10.71 -20.11
CA VAL A 73 0.16 -9.26 -20.28
C VAL A 73 0.09 -8.89 -21.76
N ASP A 74 0.95 -9.48 -22.58
CA ASP A 74 1.05 -9.19 -24.02
C ASP A 74 -0.01 -9.96 -24.85
N GLY A 75 -0.85 -10.77 -24.21
CA GLY A 75 -1.99 -11.49 -24.83
C GLY A 75 -1.61 -12.76 -25.60
N ASP A 76 -0.36 -13.20 -25.52
CA ASP A 76 0.11 -14.45 -26.13
C ASP A 76 -0.38 -15.66 -25.34
N TYR A 77 -0.38 -15.54 -24.02
CA TYR A 77 -0.79 -16.55 -23.06
C TYR A 77 -1.98 -16.04 -22.23
N ARG A 78 -2.66 -16.94 -21.54
CA ARG A 78 -3.62 -16.61 -20.46
C ARG A 78 -3.27 -17.43 -19.23
N CYS A 79 -3.46 -16.86 -18.05
CA CYS A 79 -3.30 -17.57 -16.78
C CYS A 79 -4.66 -17.71 -16.10
N ALA A 80 -5.05 -18.95 -15.80
CA ALA A 80 -6.27 -19.27 -15.05
C ALA A 80 -5.93 -20.31 -13.99
N GLU A 81 -6.33 -20.04 -12.73
CA GLU A 81 -6.08 -20.95 -11.60
C GLU A 81 -4.60 -21.37 -11.44
N GLY A 82 -3.66 -20.49 -11.78
CA GLY A 82 -2.22 -20.75 -11.70
C GLY A 82 -1.63 -21.59 -12.84
N ARG A 83 -2.42 -21.87 -13.88
CA ARG A 83 -1.99 -22.60 -15.09
C ARG A 83 -1.96 -21.68 -16.29
N TYR A 84 -0.93 -21.83 -17.10
CA TYR A 84 -0.71 -21.07 -18.33
C TYR A 84 -1.23 -21.83 -19.54
N TYR A 85 -1.93 -21.12 -20.40
CA TYR A 85 -2.48 -21.62 -21.66
C TYR A 85 -2.06 -20.70 -22.78
N ARG A 86 -1.80 -21.27 -23.96
CA ARG A 86 -1.67 -20.46 -25.18
C ARG A 86 -3.00 -19.77 -25.47
N ALA A 87 -3.00 -18.44 -25.56
CA ALA A 87 -4.19 -17.65 -25.87
C ALA A 87 -4.37 -17.47 -27.37
N ARG A 88 -3.26 -17.41 -28.12
CA ARG A 88 -3.23 -17.33 -29.59
C ARG A 88 -2.04 -18.11 -30.17
N PRO A 89 -2.10 -18.56 -31.42
CA PRO A 89 -0.95 -19.15 -32.10
C PRO A 89 0.25 -18.18 -32.11
N ILE A 90 1.44 -18.68 -31.81
CA ILE A 90 2.68 -17.90 -31.85
C ILE A 90 3.42 -18.24 -33.15
N GLU A 91 3.66 -17.22 -33.97
CA GLU A 91 4.21 -17.40 -35.31
C GLU A 91 5.75 -17.54 -35.29
N HIS A 92 6.27 -18.70 -34.86
CA HIS A 92 7.72 -18.94 -34.78
C HIS A 92 8.49 -18.70 -36.09
N GLN A 93 7.81 -18.82 -37.23
CA GLN A 93 8.33 -18.56 -38.57
C GLN A 93 8.69 -17.08 -38.82
N GLN A 94 8.07 -16.16 -38.07
CA GLN A 94 8.36 -14.72 -38.17
C GLN A 94 9.69 -14.33 -37.52
N ARG A 95 10.37 -15.25 -36.82
CA ARG A 95 11.61 -14.93 -36.08
C ARG A 95 12.66 -14.25 -36.96
N GLU A 96 13.01 -14.82 -38.11
CA GLU A 96 14.07 -14.27 -38.98
C GLU A 96 13.71 -12.89 -39.52
N ILE A 97 12.42 -12.68 -39.83
CA ILE A 97 11.88 -11.39 -40.27
C ILE A 97 12.00 -10.37 -39.14
N LEU A 98 11.57 -10.75 -37.92
CA LEU A 98 11.67 -9.90 -36.73
C LEU A 98 13.11 -9.54 -36.38
N LEU A 99 14.06 -10.48 -36.53
CA LEU A 99 15.48 -10.17 -36.32
C LEU A 99 16.03 -9.19 -37.37
N THR A 100 15.54 -9.28 -38.60
CA THR A 100 15.88 -8.33 -39.67
C THR A 100 15.30 -6.95 -39.34
N GLU A 101 14.01 -6.87 -38.98
CA GLU A 101 13.37 -5.61 -38.53
C GLU A 101 14.08 -5.01 -37.32
N LEU A 102 14.44 -5.84 -36.34
CA LEU A 102 15.17 -5.41 -35.15
C LEU A 102 16.51 -4.78 -35.52
N ALA A 103 17.25 -5.38 -36.47
CA ALA A 103 18.52 -4.86 -36.93
C ALA A 103 18.40 -3.47 -37.56
N ASP A 104 17.32 -3.22 -38.31
CA ASP A 104 17.02 -1.89 -38.87
C ASP A 104 16.77 -0.84 -37.78
N TYR A 105 16.19 -1.24 -36.65
CA TYR A 105 15.98 -0.35 -35.50
C TYR A 105 17.24 -0.13 -34.64
N CYS A 106 18.30 -0.93 -34.82
CA CYS A 106 19.52 -0.88 -34.00
C CYS A 106 20.60 0.10 -34.51
N GLU A 107 20.26 1.11 -35.32
CA GLU A 107 21.18 2.21 -35.72
C GLU A 107 22.46 1.73 -36.44
N GLY A 108 22.41 0.56 -37.09
CA GLY A 108 23.57 -0.04 -37.73
C GLY A 108 24.49 -0.84 -36.80
N TYR A 109 24.16 -0.93 -35.50
CA TYR A 109 24.89 -1.73 -34.52
C TYR A 109 24.46 -3.21 -34.54
N GLN A 110 25.01 -3.99 -35.47
CA GLN A 110 24.68 -5.42 -35.64
C GLN A 110 24.96 -6.29 -34.40
N ALA A 111 25.86 -5.89 -33.52
CA ALA A 111 26.15 -6.62 -32.30
C ALA A 111 24.94 -6.72 -31.35
N ILE A 112 23.98 -5.79 -31.42
CA ILE A 112 22.74 -5.82 -30.60
C ILE A 112 21.80 -6.95 -31.05
N PRO A 113 21.29 -7.00 -32.30
CA PRO A 113 20.42 -8.08 -32.76
C PRO A 113 21.12 -9.45 -32.70
N ASP A 114 22.43 -9.53 -32.95
CA ASP A 114 23.20 -10.77 -32.79
C ASP A 114 23.17 -11.30 -31.35
N THR A 115 23.29 -10.40 -30.37
CA THR A 115 23.24 -10.76 -28.95
C THR A 115 21.83 -11.21 -28.55
N ILE A 116 20.81 -10.51 -29.03
CA ILE A 116 19.40 -10.84 -28.79
C ILE A 116 19.05 -12.21 -29.39
N ALA A 117 19.45 -12.46 -30.64
CA ALA A 117 19.23 -13.73 -31.32
C ALA A 117 19.91 -14.89 -30.57
N ARG A 118 21.18 -14.69 -30.20
CA ARG A 118 22.00 -15.67 -29.50
C ARG A 118 21.46 -16.03 -28.13
N ALA A 119 21.05 -15.05 -27.33
CA ALA A 119 20.49 -15.28 -26.00
C ALA A 119 19.10 -15.92 -26.08
N GLY A 120 18.23 -15.42 -26.97
CA GLY A 120 16.89 -15.96 -27.16
C GLY A 120 16.88 -17.43 -27.64
N ASP A 121 17.73 -17.78 -28.61
CA ASP A 121 17.82 -19.16 -29.12
C ASP A 121 18.28 -20.15 -28.05
N ARG A 122 19.13 -19.69 -27.12
CA ARG A 122 19.74 -20.52 -26.08
C ARG A 122 19.08 -20.34 -24.71
N LEU A 123 17.90 -19.72 -24.65
CA LEU A 123 17.21 -19.46 -23.39
C LEU A 123 16.97 -20.75 -22.57
N TYR A 124 16.52 -21.82 -23.24
CA TYR A 124 16.36 -23.12 -22.59
C TYR A 124 17.70 -23.71 -22.14
N ASP A 125 18.74 -23.64 -22.97
CA ASP A 125 20.04 -24.25 -22.66
C ASP A 125 20.70 -23.53 -21.47
N MET A 126 20.55 -22.21 -21.38
CA MET A 126 20.94 -21.42 -20.20
C MET A 126 20.12 -21.80 -18.95
N MET A 127 18.80 -21.91 -19.07
CA MET A 127 17.92 -22.19 -17.93
C MET A 127 17.97 -23.66 -17.45
N SER A 128 18.38 -24.59 -18.31
CA SER A 128 18.62 -26.00 -17.96
C SER A 128 20.03 -26.23 -17.40
N GLY A 129 20.94 -25.26 -17.55
CA GLY A 129 22.34 -25.37 -17.13
C GLY A 129 23.24 -26.11 -18.14
N ALA A 130 22.75 -26.34 -19.37
CA ALA A 130 23.56 -26.90 -20.45
C ALA A 130 24.60 -25.90 -20.96
N GLU A 131 24.29 -24.61 -20.91
CA GLU A 131 25.18 -23.51 -21.28
C GLU A 131 25.26 -22.50 -20.13
N GLU A 132 26.43 -21.90 -19.93
CA GLU A 132 26.64 -20.88 -18.91
C GLU A 132 26.20 -19.50 -19.45
N PRO A 133 25.27 -18.78 -18.79
CA PRO A 133 24.70 -17.55 -19.34
C PRO A 133 25.70 -16.43 -19.65
N VAL A 134 26.72 -16.22 -18.81
CA VAL A 134 27.75 -15.20 -19.04
C VAL A 134 28.47 -15.45 -20.36
N ALA A 135 28.82 -16.69 -20.68
CA ALA A 135 29.48 -17.06 -21.93
C ALA A 135 28.61 -16.82 -23.19
N ILE A 136 27.28 -16.92 -23.07
CA ILE A 136 26.34 -16.67 -24.16
C ILE A 136 26.15 -15.16 -24.39
N ILE A 137 26.00 -14.40 -23.32
CA ILE A 137 25.70 -12.96 -23.36
C ILE A 137 26.99 -12.16 -23.66
N PHE A 138 28.15 -12.62 -23.16
CA PHE A 138 29.46 -11.99 -23.31
C PHE A 138 30.50 -12.93 -23.96
N PRO A 139 30.29 -13.35 -25.23
CA PRO A 139 31.19 -14.30 -25.89
C PRO A 139 32.61 -13.73 -26.09
N GLN A 140 33.63 -14.56 -25.84
CA GLN A 140 35.05 -14.27 -26.13
C GLN A 140 35.62 -12.97 -25.53
N GLY A 141 35.04 -12.47 -24.43
CA GLY A 141 35.45 -11.19 -23.84
C GLY A 141 35.03 -9.95 -24.67
N ALA A 142 34.33 -10.14 -25.79
CA ALA A 142 33.71 -9.08 -26.56
C ALA A 142 32.40 -8.68 -25.89
N SER A 143 32.48 -7.75 -24.93
CA SER A 143 31.30 -7.05 -24.42
C SER A 143 30.75 -6.04 -25.42
N ASP A 144 31.30 -5.97 -26.64
CA ASP A 144 31.04 -4.91 -27.62
C ASP A 144 29.54 -4.71 -27.89
N GLY A 145 28.74 -5.78 -27.99
CA GLY A 145 27.29 -5.65 -28.20
C GLY A 145 26.53 -5.05 -27.02
N VAL A 146 26.86 -5.47 -25.80
CA VAL A 146 26.24 -4.97 -24.56
C VAL A 146 26.75 -3.57 -24.24
N GLU A 147 28.04 -3.32 -24.43
CA GLU A 147 28.68 -2.02 -24.28
C GLU A 147 28.10 -1.01 -25.26
N VAL A 148 27.92 -1.38 -26.54
CA VAL A 148 27.24 -0.54 -27.54
C VAL A 148 25.80 -0.23 -27.13
N LEU A 149 25.05 -1.21 -26.61
CA LEU A 149 23.68 -0.99 -26.13
C LEU A 149 23.62 0.05 -24.98
N TYR A 150 24.53 -0.06 -24.00
CA TYR A 150 24.51 0.82 -22.82
C TYR A 150 25.20 2.18 -23.02
N GLN A 151 26.14 2.28 -23.98
CA GLN A 151 26.97 3.47 -24.21
C GLN A 151 26.64 4.22 -25.50
N GLU A 152 26.55 3.54 -26.64
CA GLU A 152 26.60 4.14 -27.99
C GLU A 152 25.22 4.24 -28.66
N PHE A 153 24.32 3.31 -28.35
CA PHE A 153 22.95 3.32 -28.84
C PHE A 153 22.21 4.58 -28.35
N SER A 154 21.35 5.19 -29.20
CA SER A 154 20.71 6.49 -28.87
C SER A 154 20.02 6.52 -27.50
N PHE A 155 19.40 5.40 -27.10
CA PHE A 155 18.79 5.24 -25.78
C PHE A 155 19.83 5.33 -24.64
N GLY A 156 20.94 4.59 -24.74
CA GLY A 156 22.03 4.65 -23.76
C GLY A 156 22.69 6.03 -23.69
N ARG A 157 22.96 6.66 -24.85
CA ARG A 157 23.50 8.03 -24.93
C ARG A 157 22.60 9.04 -24.22
N TYR A 158 21.29 8.95 -24.39
CA TYR A 158 20.35 9.87 -23.77
C TYR A 158 20.44 9.85 -22.23
N PHE A 159 20.37 8.67 -21.61
CA PHE A 159 20.45 8.55 -20.15
C PHE A 159 21.83 8.89 -19.62
N ASN A 160 22.89 8.52 -20.33
CA ASN A 160 24.26 8.90 -19.95
C ASN A 160 24.48 10.42 -20.03
N GLN A 161 23.87 11.11 -21.00
CA GLN A 161 23.89 12.57 -21.08
C GLN A 161 23.15 13.23 -19.90
N ILE A 162 22.02 12.65 -19.46
CA ILE A 162 21.34 13.12 -18.25
C ILE A 162 22.22 12.91 -17.03
N ALA A 163 22.81 11.72 -16.86
CA ALA A 163 23.70 11.40 -15.74
C ALA A 163 24.90 12.36 -15.68
N ALA A 164 25.57 12.59 -16.82
CA ALA A 164 26.65 13.56 -16.96
C ALA A 164 26.19 14.99 -16.63
N GLY A 165 24.99 15.39 -17.08
CA GLY A 165 24.41 16.70 -16.76
C GLY A 165 24.12 16.88 -15.27
N VAL A 166 23.62 15.84 -14.60
CA VAL A 166 23.40 15.85 -13.13
C VAL A 166 24.73 15.95 -12.39
N LEU A 167 25.74 15.16 -12.80
CA LEU A 167 27.09 15.22 -12.25
C LEU A 167 27.71 16.61 -12.40
N ARG A 168 27.62 17.21 -13.60
CA ARG A 168 28.08 18.58 -13.85
C ARG A 168 27.41 19.58 -12.90
N GLY A 169 26.09 19.48 -12.70
CA GLY A 169 25.37 20.32 -11.75
C GLY A 169 25.85 20.15 -10.31
N ILE A 170 26.15 18.91 -9.89
CA ILE A 170 26.72 18.60 -8.57
C ILE A 170 28.10 19.25 -8.41
N VAL A 171 28.97 19.16 -9.42
CA VAL A 171 30.31 19.75 -9.42
C VAL A 171 30.23 21.29 -9.39
N GLN A 172 29.34 21.91 -10.16
CA GLN A 172 29.19 23.36 -10.23
C GLN A 172 28.64 23.97 -8.94
N ALA A 173 27.76 23.26 -8.22
CA ALA A 173 27.18 23.74 -6.97
C ALA A 173 28.14 23.63 -5.76
N ARG A 174 29.33 23.09 -5.97
CA ARG A 174 30.30 22.80 -4.92
C ARG A 174 31.25 23.97 -4.65
N GLN A 175 31.76 24.07 -3.43
CA GLN A 175 32.80 25.05 -3.12
C GLN A 175 34.10 24.74 -3.91
N PRO A 176 34.74 25.75 -4.50
CA PRO A 176 36.05 25.59 -5.13
C PRO A 176 37.06 25.04 -4.10
N HIS A 177 37.89 24.07 -4.51
CA HIS A 177 39.00 23.49 -3.73
C HIS A 177 38.68 22.50 -2.60
N GLN A 178 37.42 22.12 -2.33
CA GLN A 178 37.20 20.90 -1.54
C GLN A 178 37.76 19.68 -2.32
N PRO A 179 38.06 18.55 -1.66
CA PRO A 179 38.35 17.25 -2.31
C PRO A 179 37.06 16.48 -2.64
N LEU A 180 36.93 15.95 -3.87
CA LEU A 180 35.73 15.26 -4.36
C LEU A 180 36.03 13.78 -4.50
N ARG A 181 35.31 12.93 -3.78
CA ARG A 181 35.48 11.47 -3.84
C ARG A 181 34.21 10.83 -4.38
N ILE A 182 34.34 10.13 -5.50
CA ILE A 182 33.24 9.44 -6.18
C ILE A 182 33.50 7.94 -6.13
N LEU A 183 32.49 7.14 -5.78
CA LEU A 183 32.53 5.69 -5.88
C LEU A 183 31.51 5.25 -6.94
N GLU A 184 31.96 4.58 -8.00
CA GLU A 184 31.08 3.90 -8.93
C GLU A 184 31.00 2.42 -8.57
N VAL A 185 29.79 1.89 -8.40
CA VAL A 185 29.54 0.50 -8.06
C VAL A 185 28.91 -0.25 -9.23
N GLY A 186 29.42 -1.43 -9.53
CA GLY A 186 29.00 -2.24 -10.68
C GLY A 186 29.22 -1.55 -12.01
N GLY A 187 30.39 -0.92 -12.20
CA GLY A 187 30.68 -0.12 -13.38
C GLY A 187 30.78 -0.93 -14.68
N GLY A 188 30.92 -2.26 -14.61
CA GLY A 188 30.98 -3.14 -15.76
C GLY A 188 32.05 -2.72 -16.78
N THR A 189 31.64 -2.46 -18.03
CA THR A 189 32.53 -2.01 -19.12
C THR A 189 32.76 -0.50 -19.14
N GLY A 190 32.22 0.22 -18.15
CA GLY A 190 32.33 1.67 -18.03
C GLY A 190 31.48 2.45 -19.02
N GLY A 191 30.33 1.91 -19.42
CA GLY A 191 29.43 2.57 -20.38
C GLY A 191 28.95 3.94 -19.90
N THR A 192 28.55 4.05 -18.62
CA THR A 192 28.19 5.33 -17.99
C THR A 192 29.45 6.14 -17.66
N THR A 193 30.49 5.50 -17.12
CA THR A 193 31.79 6.10 -16.75
C THR A 193 32.39 6.93 -17.88
N ALA A 194 32.35 6.43 -19.12
CA ALA A 194 32.87 7.12 -20.31
C ALA A 194 32.23 8.51 -20.54
N TRP A 195 31.02 8.73 -20.04
CA TRP A 195 30.31 10.02 -20.11
C TRP A 195 30.52 10.88 -18.86
N LEU A 196 30.85 10.27 -17.72
CA LEU A 196 31.06 10.98 -16.46
C LEU A 196 32.49 11.54 -16.35
N LEU A 197 33.52 10.78 -16.72
CA LEU A 197 34.93 11.20 -16.56
C LEU A 197 35.28 12.50 -17.30
N PRO A 198 34.79 12.77 -18.53
CA PRO A 198 35.05 14.04 -19.21
C PRO A 198 34.54 15.27 -18.43
N GLU A 199 33.45 15.13 -17.67
CA GLU A 199 32.87 16.21 -16.83
C GLU A 199 33.71 16.50 -15.57
N LEU A 200 34.67 15.61 -15.26
CA LEU A 200 35.44 15.62 -14.04
C LEU A 200 36.92 15.98 -14.25
N LYS A 201 37.40 15.98 -15.49
CA LYS A 201 38.82 16.18 -15.86
C LYS A 201 39.48 17.39 -15.18
N ASP A 202 38.75 18.50 -15.09
CA ASP A 202 39.29 19.77 -14.59
C ASP A 202 38.93 20.02 -13.11
N VAL A 203 38.36 19.04 -12.41
CA VAL A 203 37.98 19.16 -11.00
C VAL A 203 39.22 18.98 -10.12
N PRO A 204 39.61 19.98 -9.30
CA PRO A 204 40.78 19.86 -8.43
C PRO A 204 40.50 18.88 -7.27
N ALA A 205 41.54 18.14 -6.86
CA ALA A 205 41.50 17.20 -5.74
C ALA A 205 40.37 16.15 -5.86
N LEU A 206 40.28 15.52 -7.03
CA LEU A 206 39.33 14.46 -7.35
C LEU A 206 39.93 13.07 -7.14
N GLU A 207 39.14 12.16 -6.58
CA GLU A 207 39.36 10.71 -6.61
C GLU A 207 38.09 10.02 -7.14
N TYR A 208 38.26 9.12 -8.11
CA TYR A 208 37.16 8.33 -8.67
C TYR A 208 37.47 6.84 -8.48
N HIS A 209 36.74 6.16 -7.61
CA HIS A 209 36.88 4.73 -7.38
C HIS A 209 35.89 3.99 -8.27
N PHE A 210 36.38 3.35 -9.33
CA PHE A 210 35.62 2.45 -10.18
C PHE A 210 35.62 1.04 -9.60
N THR A 211 34.44 0.46 -9.37
CA THR A 211 34.33 -0.88 -8.81
C THR A 211 33.38 -1.78 -9.57
N ASP A 212 33.70 -3.07 -9.58
CA ASP A 212 32.83 -4.13 -10.10
C ASP A 212 33.09 -5.43 -9.32
N ILE A 213 32.14 -6.37 -9.32
CA ILE A 213 32.32 -7.68 -8.69
C ILE A 213 33.35 -8.54 -9.43
N SER A 214 33.64 -8.24 -10.70
CA SER A 214 34.55 -9.01 -11.53
C SER A 214 35.85 -8.26 -11.83
N ALA A 215 36.97 -8.87 -11.43
CA ALA A 215 38.31 -8.45 -11.84
C ALA A 215 38.53 -8.34 -13.37
N LEU A 216 37.69 -8.98 -14.19
CA LEU A 216 37.76 -8.83 -15.65
C LEU A 216 37.30 -7.43 -16.08
N PHE A 217 36.20 -6.96 -15.50
CA PHE A 217 35.61 -5.66 -15.83
C PHE A 217 36.46 -4.50 -15.34
N THR A 218 36.99 -4.58 -14.12
CA THR A 218 37.90 -3.56 -13.57
C THR A 218 39.18 -3.42 -14.40
N ARG A 219 39.81 -4.52 -14.83
CA ARG A 219 40.98 -4.49 -15.72
C ARG A 219 40.69 -3.89 -17.09
N ARG A 220 39.53 -4.17 -17.67
CA ARG A 220 39.10 -3.58 -18.95
C ARG A 220 38.88 -2.07 -18.80
N ALA A 221 38.19 -1.64 -17.73
CA ALA A 221 37.99 -0.24 -17.43
C ALA A 221 39.32 0.50 -17.21
N GLN A 222 40.29 -0.14 -16.55
CA GLN A 222 41.64 0.40 -16.37
C GLN A 222 42.37 0.64 -17.69
N GLN A 223 42.26 -0.28 -18.65
CA GLN A 223 42.83 -0.09 -19.98
C GLN A 223 42.11 1.04 -20.75
N LYS A 224 40.78 1.10 -20.65
CA LYS A 224 39.94 2.06 -21.38
C LYS A 224 40.09 3.50 -20.88
N PHE A 225 40.27 3.69 -19.58
CA PHE A 225 40.34 5.01 -18.95
C PHE A 225 41.74 5.33 -18.41
N ALA A 226 42.78 4.71 -18.99
CA ALA A 226 44.17 4.91 -18.59
C ALA A 226 44.64 6.38 -18.68
N ASP A 227 43.97 7.21 -19.48
CA ASP A 227 44.24 8.65 -19.61
C ASP A 227 43.74 9.49 -18.41
N TYR A 228 43.02 8.88 -17.46
CA TYR A 228 42.48 9.54 -16.27
C TYR A 228 43.20 9.07 -15.00
N ASP A 229 44.29 9.74 -14.66
CA ASP A 229 45.16 9.39 -13.51
C ASP A 229 44.48 9.42 -12.13
N PHE A 230 43.30 10.06 -12.03
CA PHE A 230 42.50 10.15 -10.80
C PHE A 230 41.54 8.97 -10.60
N VAL A 231 41.53 7.98 -11.51
CA VAL A 231 40.67 6.81 -11.43
C VAL A 231 41.41 5.65 -10.76
N HIS A 232 40.80 5.10 -9.71
CA HIS A 232 41.25 3.92 -8.98
C HIS A 232 40.30 2.75 -9.27
N TYR A 233 40.84 1.53 -9.28
CA TYR A 233 40.09 0.33 -9.67
C TYR A 233 40.17 -0.71 -8.57
N ASP A 234 39.01 -1.08 -8.02
CA ASP A 234 38.90 -2.04 -6.93
C ASP A 234 37.73 -3.01 -7.19
N GLU A 235 37.73 -4.19 -6.56
CA GLU A 235 36.58 -5.10 -6.61
C GLU A 235 35.60 -4.78 -5.47
N LEU A 236 34.30 -4.83 -5.74
CA LEU A 236 33.26 -4.64 -4.73
C LEU A 236 32.05 -5.53 -5.02
N ASP A 237 31.76 -6.46 -4.10
CA ASP A 237 30.54 -7.25 -4.08
C ASP A 237 29.46 -6.54 -3.25
N LEU A 238 28.39 -6.11 -3.90
CA LEU A 238 27.26 -5.43 -3.26
C LEU A 238 26.45 -6.33 -2.31
N GLU A 239 26.58 -7.66 -2.44
CA GLU A 239 25.93 -8.64 -1.55
C GLU A 239 26.68 -8.83 -0.22
N GLN A 240 27.87 -8.21 -0.09
CA GLN A 240 28.72 -8.27 1.10
C GLN A 240 28.94 -6.87 1.69
N GLU A 241 29.19 -6.78 2.99
CA GLU A 241 29.44 -5.50 3.67
C GLU A 241 30.64 -4.77 3.05
N ALA A 242 30.45 -3.55 2.55
CA ALA A 242 31.48 -2.81 1.81
C ALA A 242 32.68 -2.43 2.70
N GLN A 243 32.45 -2.13 3.98
CA GLN A 243 33.49 -1.84 4.96
C GLN A 243 34.42 -3.03 5.19
N SER A 244 33.88 -4.25 5.14
CA SER A 244 34.68 -5.49 5.24
C SER A 244 35.59 -5.71 4.02
N GLN A 245 35.24 -5.07 2.89
CA GLN A 245 35.97 -5.11 1.62
C GLN A 245 36.95 -3.93 1.47
N GLY A 246 37.16 -3.11 2.51
CA GLY A 246 38.14 -2.02 2.52
C GLY A 246 37.57 -0.63 2.19
N PHE A 247 36.26 -0.49 2.00
CA PHE A 247 35.63 0.80 1.72
C PHE A 247 35.26 1.51 3.02
N ALA A 248 35.98 2.58 3.35
CA ALA A 248 35.75 3.32 4.58
C ALA A 248 34.40 4.05 4.61
N ALA A 249 33.75 4.07 5.77
CA ALA A 249 32.52 4.83 5.99
C ALA A 249 32.75 6.35 5.82
N GLN A 250 31.69 7.07 5.46
CA GLN A 250 31.67 8.54 5.30
C GLN A 250 32.84 9.09 4.47
N SER A 251 33.24 8.36 3.43
CA SER A 251 34.41 8.67 2.62
C SER A 251 34.06 9.29 1.28
N TYR A 252 32.86 9.04 0.76
CA TYR A 252 32.47 9.44 -0.59
C TYR A 252 31.43 10.58 -0.57
N ASP A 253 31.58 11.54 -1.46
CA ASP A 253 30.62 12.63 -1.68
C ASP A 253 29.47 12.18 -2.60
N LEU A 254 29.78 11.27 -3.53
CA LEU A 254 28.85 10.73 -4.51
C LEU A 254 29.11 9.24 -4.71
N ILE A 255 28.04 8.45 -4.71
CA ILE A 255 28.04 7.09 -5.24
C ILE A 255 27.29 7.09 -6.57
N VAL A 256 27.84 6.44 -7.59
CA VAL A 256 27.23 6.22 -8.90
C VAL A 256 26.90 4.74 -9.03
N ALA A 257 25.66 4.41 -9.43
CA ALA A 257 25.23 3.03 -9.65
C ALA A 257 24.40 2.94 -10.93
N ALA A 258 24.96 2.39 -12.00
CA ALA A 258 24.27 2.28 -13.28
C ALA A 258 23.83 0.84 -13.55
N ASN A 259 22.52 0.62 -13.55
CA ASN A 259 21.86 -0.64 -13.88
C ASN A 259 22.42 -1.85 -13.12
N VAL A 260 22.65 -1.69 -11.81
CA VAL A 260 23.29 -2.72 -10.97
C VAL A 260 22.46 -3.06 -9.73
N ILE A 261 21.80 -2.09 -9.09
CA ILE A 261 21.19 -2.33 -7.77
C ILE A 261 20.00 -3.27 -7.90
N HIS A 262 19.22 -3.16 -8.98
CA HIS A 262 18.11 -4.07 -9.26
C HIS A 262 18.53 -5.55 -9.36
N ALA A 263 19.79 -5.85 -9.72
CA ALA A 263 20.29 -7.21 -9.90
C ALA A 263 20.72 -7.88 -8.59
N THR A 264 20.77 -7.11 -7.48
CA THR A 264 21.02 -7.66 -6.14
C THR A 264 19.81 -8.41 -5.61
N ARG A 265 20.03 -9.37 -4.70
CA ARG A 265 18.96 -10.19 -4.12
C ARG A 265 18.02 -9.41 -3.21
N HIS A 266 18.49 -8.28 -2.66
CA HIS A 266 17.70 -7.45 -1.77
C HIS A 266 18.09 -5.96 -1.89
N ILE A 267 17.25 -5.14 -2.52
CA ILE A 267 17.51 -3.72 -2.77
C ILE A 267 17.72 -2.95 -1.47
N GLY A 268 16.87 -3.16 -0.46
CA GLY A 268 17.00 -2.49 0.85
C GLY A 268 18.37 -2.72 1.51
N ARG A 269 18.84 -3.97 1.58
CA ARG A 269 20.17 -4.31 2.13
C ARG A 269 21.30 -3.69 1.31
N THR A 270 21.20 -3.69 -0.01
CA THR A 270 22.19 -3.03 -0.88
C THR A 270 22.25 -1.53 -0.59
N LEU A 271 21.11 -0.86 -0.42
CA LEU A 271 21.08 0.56 -0.04
C LEU A 271 21.64 0.79 1.37
N ASP A 272 21.33 -0.09 2.33
CA ASP A 272 21.86 -0.02 3.71
C ASP A 272 23.37 -0.29 3.76
N ASN A 273 23.91 -1.02 2.79
CA ASN A 273 25.35 -1.26 2.61
C ASN A 273 26.08 -0.05 2.01
N LEU A 274 25.48 0.60 1.01
CA LEU A 274 26.06 1.77 0.34
C LEU A 274 25.95 3.06 1.17
N ARG A 275 24.85 3.24 1.89
CA ARG A 275 24.53 4.46 2.64
C ARG A 275 25.64 4.87 3.63
N PRO A 276 26.23 3.98 4.46
CA PRO A 276 27.30 4.33 5.38
C PRO A 276 28.58 4.85 4.72
N LEU A 277 28.83 4.54 3.45
CA LEU A 277 30.01 4.98 2.71
C LEU A 277 29.94 6.47 2.34
N LEU A 278 28.72 7.02 2.24
CA LEU A 278 28.50 8.42 1.92
C LEU A 278 28.75 9.33 3.12
N LYS A 279 29.41 10.46 2.86
CA LYS A 279 29.49 11.57 3.80
C LYS A 279 28.08 12.11 4.11
N PRO A 280 27.89 12.79 5.25
CA PRO A 280 26.68 13.57 5.49
C PRO A 280 26.44 14.59 4.36
N GLY A 281 25.24 14.60 3.80
CA GLY A 281 24.88 15.38 2.61
C GLY A 281 25.32 14.76 1.28
N GLY A 282 26.01 13.61 1.33
CA GLY A 282 26.42 12.84 0.17
C GLY A 282 25.24 12.31 -0.62
N ARG A 283 25.49 11.96 -1.88
CA ARG A 283 24.45 11.62 -2.85
C ARG A 283 24.66 10.25 -3.47
N LEU A 284 23.56 9.59 -3.82
CA LEU A 284 23.53 8.37 -4.61
C LEU A 284 22.84 8.70 -5.94
N LEU A 285 23.61 8.63 -7.03
CA LEU A 285 23.15 8.81 -8.41
C LEU A 285 22.97 7.44 -9.05
N MET A 286 21.73 7.09 -9.35
CA MET A 286 21.37 5.80 -9.94
C MET A 286 20.89 6.01 -11.37
N ARG A 287 21.27 5.13 -12.28
CA ARG A 287 20.60 4.93 -13.57
C ARG A 287 19.94 3.57 -13.49
N GLU A 288 18.61 3.52 -13.44
CA GLU A 288 17.89 2.26 -13.20
C GLU A 288 16.80 2.03 -14.23
N ILE A 289 16.57 0.77 -14.57
CA ILE A 289 15.38 0.35 -15.32
C ILE A 289 14.21 0.42 -14.34
N THR A 290 13.13 1.09 -14.76
CA THR A 290 11.97 1.38 -13.90
C THR A 290 10.65 0.90 -14.48
N GLN A 291 10.70 0.14 -15.57
CA GLN A 291 9.55 -0.52 -16.17
C GLN A 291 9.91 -1.94 -16.59
N PRO A 292 8.96 -2.88 -16.59
CA PRO A 292 9.19 -4.22 -17.13
C PRO A 292 9.72 -4.17 -18.57
N MET A 293 10.80 -4.89 -18.84
CA MET A 293 11.50 -4.86 -20.13
C MET A 293 11.67 -6.28 -20.69
N ARG A 294 10.86 -6.63 -21.69
CA ARG A 294 10.83 -7.98 -22.29
C ARG A 294 12.19 -8.43 -22.79
N LEU A 295 12.88 -7.52 -23.49
CA LEU A 295 14.24 -7.75 -23.98
C LEU A 295 15.19 -8.10 -22.84
N PHE A 296 15.11 -7.39 -21.71
CA PHE A 296 15.95 -7.68 -20.57
C PHE A 296 15.70 -9.09 -20.03
N ASP A 297 14.44 -9.49 -19.90
CA ASP A 297 14.10 -10.75 -19.24
C ASP A 297 14.67 -11.98 -19.94
N PHE A 298 14.55 -12.09 -21.27
CA PHE A 298 15.09 -13.26 -21.95
C PHE A 298 16.59 -13.15 -22.28
N VAL A 299 17.15 -11.93 -22.33
CA VAL A 299 18.59 -11.74 -22.58
C VAL A 299 19.39 -11.80 -21.29
N PHE A 300 19.11 -10.92 -20.33
CA PHE A 300 19.88 -10.75 -19.10
C PHE A 300 19.24 -11.42 -17.88
N GLY A 301 17.95 -11.75 -17.93
CA GLY A 301 17.27 -12.46 -16.84
C GLY A 301 17.98 -13.73 -16.35
N PRO A 302 18.61 -14.55 -17.21
CA PRO A 302 19.41 -15.71 -16.78
C PRO A 302 20.65 -15.38 -15.91
N LEU A 303 21.10 -14.12 -15.88
CA LEU A 303 22.17 -13.62 -15.01
C LEU A 303 21.67 -13.15 -13.65
N VAL A 304 20.37 -12.87 -13.52
CA VAL A 304 19.78 -12.33 -12.30
C VAL A 304 19.71 -13.42 -11.24
N LEU A 305 20.20 -13.10 -10.04
CA LEU A 305 20.14 -13.99 -8.88
C LEU A 305 18.69 -14.12 -8.38
N PRO A 306 18.32 -15.25 -7.75
CA PRO A 306 17.00 -15.38 -7.11
C PRO A 306 16.78 -14.27 -6.08
N LEU A 307 15.73 -13.48 -6.27
CA LEU A 307 15.39 -12.34 -5.43
C LEU A 307 14.83 -12.82 -4.09
N GLN A 308 15.22 -12.14 -3.02
CA GLN A 308 14.77 -12.42 -1.64
C GLN A 308 13.79 -11.37 -1.13
N ASP A 309 13.63 -10.26 -1.86
CA ASP A 309 12.76 -9.14 -1.52
C ASP A 309 11.61 -8.96 -2.53
N ILE A 310 11.17 -10.04 -3.17
CA ILE A 310 10.15 -10.00 -4.23
C ILE A 310 8.84 -9.31 -3.80
N ASP A 311 8.43 -9.49 -2.55
CA ASP A 311 7.26 -8.82 -1.97
C ASP A 311 7.45 -7.30 -1.88
N ALA A 312 8.66 -6.85 -1.54
CA ALA A 312 9.02 -5.44 -1.49
C ALA A 312 9.16 -4.81 -2.89
N ARG A 313 9.20 -5.64 -3.94
CA ARG A 313 9.16 -5.25 -5.35
C ARG A 313 7.78 -5.48 -5.99
N GLU A 314 6.78 -5.87 -5.20
CA GLU A 314 5.42 -6.15 -5.67
C GLU A 314 5.36 -7.21 -6.78
N GLY A 315 6.26 -8.21 -6.74
CA GLY A 315 6.31 -9.29 -7.72
C GLY A 315 7.19 -9.03 -8.95
N GLU A 316 7.75 -7.82 -9.08
CA GLU A 316 8.55 -7.42 -10.25
C GLU A 316 10.06 -7.42 -10.00
N LEU A 317 10.86 -7.46 -11.06
CA LEU A 317 12.32 -7.29 -10.96
C LEU A 317 12.69 -5.81 -10.75
N PHE A 318 12.07 -4.95 -11.54
CA PHE A 318 12.39 -3.53 -11.64
C PHE A 318 11.39 -2.70 -10.83
N LEU A 319 11.90 -1.73 -10.07
CA LEU A 319 11.07 -0.81 -9.30
C LEU A 319 10.69 0.42 -10.13
N THR A 320 9.45 0.85 -10.02
CA THR A 320 9.00 2.17 -10.50
C THR A 320 9.76 3.31 -9.79
N PRO A 321 9.78 4.54 -10.34
CA PRO A 321 10.43 5.67 -9.68
C PRO A 321 9.90 5.93 -8.26
N HIS A 322 8.60 5.74 -8.04
CA HIS A 322 7.99 5.88 -6.71
C HIS A 322 8.43 4.80 -5.73
N GLN A 323 8.56 3.55 -6.18
CA GLN A 323 9.09 2.47 -5.35
C GLN A 323 10.57 2.69 -5.01
N TRP A 324 11.38 3.15 -5.97
CA TRP A 324 12.76 3.58 -5.69
C TRP A 324 12.82 4.70 -4.65
N GLN A 325 11.94 5.71 -4.75
CA GLN A 325 11.83 6.75 -3.74
C GLN A 325 11.51 6.18 -2.35
N GLN A 326 10.61 5.21 -2.26
CA GLN A 326 10.27 4.56 -0.99
C GLN A 326 11.45 3.78 -0.40
N GLN A 327 12.18 3.01 -1.22
CA GLN A 327 13.36 2.27 -0.76
C GLN A 327 14.49 3.21 -0.31
N CYS A 328 14.75 4.28 -1.05
CA CYS A 328 15.72 5.30 -0.65
C CYS A 328 15.32 5.98 0.68
N ARG A 329 14.04 6.31 0.87
CA ARG A 329 13.58 6.89 2.15
C ARG A 329 13.76 5.93 3.32
N ARG A 330 13.53 4.63 3.11
CA ARG A 330 13.75 3.58 4.13
C ARG A 330 15.23 3.48 4.53
N ALA A 331 16.14 3.56 3.55
CA ALA A 331 17.60 3.62 3.77
C ALA A 331 18.09 4.97 4.35
N GLY A 332 17.19 5.91 4.63
CA GLY A 332 17.50 7.16 5.31
C GLY A 332 18.00 8.30 4.42
N PHE A 333 17.72 8.26 3.12
CA PHE A 333 17.85 9.41 2.22
C PHE A 333 16.66 10.36 2.40
N CYS A 334 16.89 11.68 2.39
CA CYS A 334 15.86 12.68 2.69
C CYS A 334 15.32 13.43 1.47
N LYS A 335 16.12 13.59 0.41
CA LYS A 335 15.70 14.20 -0.87
C LYS A 335 15.92 13.21 -2.00
N ILE A 336 14.87 12.96 -2.79
CA ILE A 336 14.90 12.06 -3.94
C ILE A 336 14.24 12.77 -5.11
N ALA A 337 14.93 12.83 -6.25
CA ALA A 337 14.42 13.34 -7.53
C ALA A 337 14.82 12.38 -8.64
N TRP A 338 14.09 12.40 -9.76
CA TRP A 338 14.43 11.61 -10.94
C TRP A 338 14.22 12.39 -12.24
N LEU A 339 14.90 11.92 -13.28
CA LEU A 339 14.82 12.39 -14.65
C LEU A 339 14.71 11.18 -15.61
N PRO A 340 13.98 11.29 -16.72
CA PRO A 340 13.09 12.38 -17.10
C PRO A 340 11.97 12.63 -16.08
N GLN A 341 11.40 13.84 -16.06
CA GLN A 341 10.27 14.15 -15.18
C GLN A 341 8.99 13.49 -15.72
N ASP A 342 8.04 13.20 -14.84
CA ASP A 342 6.81 12.44 -15.16
C ASP A 342 5.95 13.10 -16.24
N ASP A 343 6.09 14.42 -16.44
CA ASP A 343 5.39 15.22 -17.44
C ASP A 343 6.16 15.40 -18.76
N SER A 344 7.37 14.85 -18.86
CA SER A 344 8.19 14.97 -20.06
C SER A 344 7.73 14.00 -21.18
N PRO A 345 7.94 14.34 -22.47
CA PRO A 345 7.65 13.42 -23.60
C PRO A 345 8.40 12.07 -23.50
N THR A 346 9.45 12.07 -22.69
CA THR A 346 10.37 10.97 -22.44
C THR A 346 10.07 10.20 -21.14
N ALA A 347 9.04 10.59 -20.38
CA ALA A 347 8.65 9.96 -19.11
C ALA A 347 8.25 8.49 -19.28
N GLY A 348 7.71 8.13 -20.46
CA GLY A 348 7.32 6.77 -20.80
C GLY A 348 8.49 5.83 -21.13
N MET A 349 9.74 6.30 -21.11
CA MET A 349 10.91 5.45 -21.32
C MET A 349 11.13 4.48 -20.15
N SER A 350 11.82 3.37 -20.43
CA SER A 350 12.00 2.26 -19.49
C SER A 350 13.06 2.49 -18.40
N GLU A 351 13.78 3.61 -18.42
CA GLU A 351 14.85 3.94 -17.46
C GLU A 351 14.66 5.34 -16.88
N HIS A 352 15.24 5.56 -15.69
CA HIS A 352 15.36 6.87 -15.06
C HIS A 352 16.74 7.07 -14.42
N ILE A 353 17.20 8.33 -14.42
CA ILE A 353 18.28 8.81 -13.57
C ILE A 353 17.68 9.30 -12.25
N ILE A 354 18.01 8.64 -11.14
CA ILE A 354 17.47 8.93 -9.81
C ILE A 354 18.60 9.47 -8.94
N LEU A 355 18.39 10.62 -8.30
CA LEU A 355 19.33 11.23 -7.36
C LEU A 355 18.73 11.24 -5.95
N ALA A 356 19.33 10.46 -5.05
CA ALA A 356 18.99 10.42 -3.64
C ALA A 356 20.07 11.12 -2.80
N THR A 357 19.69 11.95 -1.82
CA THR A 357 20.63 12.74 -0.99
C THR A 357 20.42 12.45 0.49
N LEU A 358 21.53 12.22 1.21
CA LEU A 358 21.53 12.07 2.66
C LEU A 358 21.29 13.42 3.36
N PRO A 359 20.80 13.40 4.62
CA PRO A 359 20.84 14.58 5.48
C PRO A 359 22.27 15.13 5.59
N GLY A 360 22.43 16.44 5.45
CA GLY A 360 23.72 17.12 5.62
C GLY A 360 24.27 16.98 7.04
N GLN A 361 25.59 17.13 7.20
CA GLN A 361 26.17 17.43 8.52
C GLN A 361 25.67 18.81 8.92
N GLU A 362 24.99 18.90 10.05
CA GLU A 362 24.71 20.19 10.65
C GLU A 362 26.05 20.90 10.88
N MET A 363 26.20 22.11 10.30
CA MET A 363 27.14 23.05 10.87
C MET A 363 26.79 23.20 12.35
N SER A 364 27.77 22.91 13.21
CA SER A 364 27.70 23.19 14.65
C SER A 364 27.13 24.59 14.89
N THR A 365 25.87 24.66 15.33
CA THR A 365 25.42 25.17 16.63
C THR A 365 23.92 25.47 16.57
N SER A 366 23.09 24.63 17.18
CA SER A 366 22.15 25.01 18.25
C SER A 366 21.18 23.87 18.53
N SER A 367 21.30 23.28 19.72
CA SER A 367 20.24 22.80 20.63
C SER A 367 18.94 22.17 20.07
N GLU A 368 18.58 21.03 20.68
CA GLU A 368 17.20 20.49 20.87
C GLU A 368 16.73 19.36 19.94
N SER A 369 17.01 18.12 20.34
CA SER A 369 16.20 16.98 19.90
C SER A 369 15.94 16.01 21.05
N ALA A 370 14.73 16.05 21.62
CA ALA A 370 14.33 15.17 22.74
C ALA A 370 13.92 13.75 22.32
N LEU A 371 14.01 13.40 21.03
CA LEU A 371 13.75 12.05 20.53
C LEU A 371 14.85 11.66 19.54
N GLU A 372 15.66 10.67 19.89
CA GLU A 372 16.52 9.97 18.95
C GLU A 372 16.09 8.49 18.83
N GLN A 373 16.42 7.90 17.68
CA GLN A 373 16.36 6.50 17.23
C GLN A 373 15.12 5.62 17.59
N THR A 374 14.44 5.10 16.55
CA THR A 374 13.49 3.96 16.63
C THR A 374 14.25 2.64 16.55
N LEU A 375 13.93 1.68 17.44
CA LEU A 375 14.43 0.31 17.34
C LEU A 375 13.66 -0.49 16.27
N PRO A 376 14.31 -1.41 15.52
CA PRO A 376 13.68 -2.11 14.38
C PRO A 376 12.44 -2.95 14.72
N ASP A 377 12.38 -3.49 15.95
CA ASP A 377 11.37 -4.46 16.39
C ASP A 377 10.65 -4.04 17.69
N ASN A 378 10.77 -2.78 18.09
CA ASN A 378 10.15 -2.26 19.31
C ASN A 378 9.57 -0.85 19.05
N PRO A 379 8.30 -0.56 19.38
CA PRO A 379 7.71 0.79 19.24
C PRO A 379 8.34 1.86 20.16
N ASP A 380 9.37 1.51 20.92
CA ASP A 380 10.09 2.39 21.83
C ASP A 380 11.17 3.24 21.13
N TYR A 381 11.35 4.48 21.58
CA TYR A 381 12.44 5.39 21.22
C TYR A 381 13.47 5.42 22.34
N LEU A 382 14.76 5.54 21.99
CA LEU A 382 15.85 5.65 22.95
C LEU A 382 16.58 6.98 22.79
N ALA A 383 16.67 7.75 23.86
CA ALA A 383 17.37 9.03 23.90
C ALA A 383 18.36 9.07 25.06
N ASP A 384 19.53 9.68 24.88
CA ASP A 384 20.44 9.95 25.99
C ASP A 384 20.08 11.29 26.65
N TRP A 385 19.72 11.25 27.94
CA TRP A 385 19.42 12.43 28.76
C TRP A 385 20.45 12.63 29.86
N SER A 386 21.67 12.08 29.70
CA SER A 386 22.75 12.21 30.68
C SER A 386 23.08 13.65 31.07
N ASP A 387 22.96 14.61 30.14
CA ASP A 387 23.15 16.04 30.39
C ASP A 387 22.00 16.73 31.16
N CYS A 388 20.87 16.03 31.37
CA CYS A 388 19.79 16.46 32.28
C CYS A 388 20.02 16.02 33.74
N ALA A 389 20.98 15.12 34.02
CA ALA A 389 21.21 14.61 35.37
C ALA A 389 21.50 15.75 36.35
N GLY A 390 20.68 15.88 37.41
CA GLY A 390 20.81 16.95 38.39
C GLY A 390 20.59 18.37 37.86
N GLN A 391 20.02 18.55 36.67
CA GLN A 391 19.74 19.84 36.01
C GLN A 391 18.22 20.04 35.81
N PRO A 392 17.49 20.61 36.79
CA PRO A 392 16.02 20.65 36.79
C PRO A 392 15.39 21.37 35.59
N GLU A 393 15.97 22.48 35.15
CA GLU A 393 15.45 23.28 34.03
C GLU A 393 15.60 22.55 32.69
N ARG A 394 16.79 21.96 32.44
CA ARG A 394 17.07 21.18 31.23
C ARG A 394 16.23 19.92 31.17
N PHE A 395 16.08 19.22 32.30
CA PHE A 395 15.19 18.07 32.40
C PHE A 395 13.75 18.44 32.06
N THR A 396 13.24 19.54 32.63
CA THR A 396 11.86 19.99 32.38
C THR A 396 11.62 20.33 30.91
N ALA A 397 12.56 21.03 30.27
CA ALA A 397 12.46 21.35 28.83
C ALA A 397 12.48 20.08 27.96
N ARG A 398 13.40 19.15 28.24
CA ARG A 398 13.51 17.90 27.46
C ARG A 398 12.32 16.96 27.69
N TRP A 399 11.81 16.92 28.91
CA TRP A 399 10.57 16.24 29.27
C TRP A 399 9.40 16.78 28.46
N GLN A 400 9.18 18.10 28.43
CA GLN A 400 8.10 18.69 27.64
C GLN A 400 8.22 18.42 26.13
N GLU A 401 9.44 18.52 25.59
CA GLU A 401 9.69 18.30 24.16
C GLU A 401 9.48 16.83 23.74
N ALA A 402 9.91 15.88 24.56
CA ALA A 402 9.70 14.46 24.31
C ALA A 402 8.20 14.09 24.23
N TRP A 403 7.39 14.63 25.15
CA TRP A 403 5.95 14.43 25.14
C TRP A 403 5.26 15.09 23.94
N ARG A 404 5.68 16.31 23.57
CA ARG A 404 5.19 17.00 22.37
C ARG A 404 5.47 16.18 21.11
N ARG A 405 6.68 15.65 20.96
CA ARG A 405 7.06 14.89 19.76
C ARG A 405 6.41 13.51 19.67
N LEU A 406 6.22 12.82 20.80
CA LEU A 406 5.48 11.56 20.80
C LEU A 406 4.01 11.78 20.44
N SER A 407 3.40 12.86 20.93
CA SER A 407 2.04 13.28 20.56
C SER A 407 1.94 13.69 19.08
N ALA A 408 2.96 14.36 18.54
CA ALA A 408 3.05 14.70 17.12
C ALA A 408 3.15 13.47 16.20
N ARG A 409 3.88 12.45 16.64
CA ARG A 409 4.19 11.29 15.81
C ARG A 409 3.11 10.21 15.85
N HIS A 410 2.44 10.07 16.99
CA HIS A 410 1.42 9.05 17.23
C HIS A 410 0.01 9.62 17.42
N GLY A 411 -0.15 10.95 17.31
CA GLY A 411 -1.41 11.68 17.40
C GLY A 411 -1.49 12.81 16.37
N ASP A 412 -2.20 13.89 16.68
CA ASP A 412 -2.55 14.98 15.75
C ASP A 412 -1.77 16.28 15.96
N ASP A 413 -0.55 16.21 16.51
CA ASP A 413 0.25 17.38 16.90
C ASP A 413 -0.33 18.21 18.09
N SER A 414 -1.41 17.76 18.76
CA SER A 414 -1.89 18.37 20.01
C SER A 414 -1.12 17.80 21.23
N PRO A 415 -0.19 18.55 21.86
CA PRO A 415 0.66 17.99 22.92
C PRO A 415 -0.13 17.69 24.20
N VAL A 416 -0.12 16.43 24.64
CA VAL A 416 -0.55 16.07 25.99
C VAL A 416 0.42 16.69 26.99
N LYS A 417 -0.08 17.45 27.96
CA LYS A 417 0.77 18.04 29.01
C LYS A 417 1.39 16.92 29.85
N PRO A 418 2.72 16.88 29.99
CA PRO A 418 3.38 15.83 30.75
C PRO A 418 3.19 16.03 32.26
N PRO A 419 3.23 14.95 33.08
CA PRO A 419 3.13 15.07 34.52
C PRO A 419 4.39 15.73 35.10
N LEU A 420 4.27 16.39 36.25
CA LEU A 420 5.42 17.02 36.91
C LEU A 420 6.31 15.95 37.54
N VAL A 421 7.59 15.93 37.14
CA VAL A 421 8.59 14.98 37.62
C VAL A 421 9.80 15.76 38.15
N THR A 422 10.33 15.35 39.31
CA THR A 422 11.57 15.92 39.84
C THR A 422 12.74 15.30 39.09
N ALA A 423 13.65 16.13 38.56
CA ALA A 423 14.83 15.67 37.84
C ALA A 423 15.66 14.73 38.72
N PRO A 424 15.88 13.46 38.31
CA PRO A 424 16.74 12.56 39.06
C PRO A 424 18.20 13.06 39.06
N GLN A 425 18.94 12.72 40.11
CA GLN A 425 20.39 13.04 40.20
C GLN A 425 21.23 12.20 39.23
N TRP A 426 20.66 11.13 38.69
CA TRP A 426 21.26 10.24 37.72
C TRP A 426 20.34 10.14 36.51
N LEU A 427 20.86 10.34 35.31
CA LEU A 427 20.15 10.13 34.05
C LEU A 427 21.18 9.64 33.03
N GLY A 428 20.72 8.83 32.10
CA GLY A 428 21.53 8.26 31.02
C GLY A 428 20.60 7.92 29.88
N GLU A 429 20.57 6.65 29.49
CA GLU A 429 19.64 6.15 28.47
C GLU A 429 18.18 6.24 28.96
N VAL A 430 17.33 6.91 28.18
CA VAL A 430 15.89 7.10 28.43
C VAL A 430 15.11 6.44 27.30
N ARG A 431 14.15 5.60 27.68
CA ARG A 431 13.24 4.89 26.80
C ARG A 431 11.87 5.54 26.83
N LEU A 432 11.37 5.84 25.65
CA LEU A 432 10.10 6.52 25.39
C LEU A 432 9.21 5.57 24.60
N SER A 433 8.23 4.96 25.25
CA SER A 433 7.37 3.95 24.67
C SER A 433 6.02 4.52 24.26
N TRP A 434 5.55 4.20 23.06
CA TRP A 434 4.13 4.27 22.71
C TRP A 434 3.57 2.85 22.63
N ARG A 435 2.57 2.54 23.45
CA ARG A 435 1.93 1.22 23.47
C ARG A 435 0.47 1.38 23.10
N ASN A 436 -0.01 0.57 22.18
CA ASN A 436 -1.42 0.53 21.82
C ASN A 436 -1.84 -0.92 21.72
N ALA A 437 -2.48 -1.44 22.77
CA ALA A 437 -3.15 -2.72 22.66
C ALA A 437 -4.49 -2.48 21.95
N ALA A 438 -4.91 -3.43 21.10
CA ALA A 438 -6.25 -3.36 20.54
C ALA A 438 -7.29 -3.25 21.67
N PHE A 439 -8.24 -2.32 21.50
CA PHE A 439 -9.29 -2.02 22.47
C PHE A 439 -8.81 -1.40 23.80
N SER A 440 -7.58 -0.86 23.86
CA SER A 440 -7.12 -0.04 25.00
C SER A 440 -6.97 1.44 24.64
N ARG A 441 -6.72 2.29 25.64
CA ARG A 441 -6.12 3.61 25.37
C ARG A 441 -4.69 3.38 24.87
N GLY A 442 -4.27 4.15 23.87
CA GLY A 442 -2.85 4.29 23.57
C GLY A 442 -2.16 4.91 24.78
N GLU A 443 -1.08 4.31 25.24
CA GLU A 443 -0.33 4.70 26.43
C GLU A 443 1.05 5.22 26.03
N MET A 444 1.48 6.30 26.67
CA MET A 444 2.86 6.77 26.59
C MET A 444 3.59 6.50 27.91
N ARG A 445 4.80 5.93 27.85
CA ARG A 445 5.66 5.70 29.02
C ARG A 445 7.06 6.24 28.80
N VAL A 446 7.67 6.73 29.87
CA VAL A 446 9.08 7.18 29.87
C VAL A 446 9.83 6.54 31.02
N GLU A 447 10.86 5.79 30.70
CA GLU A 447 11.69 5.04 31.64
C GLU A 447 13.16 5.44 31.47
N ALA A 448 13.94 5.48 32.54
CA ALA A 448 15.38 5.70 32.48
C ALA A 448 16.11 4.42 32.92
N ARG A 449 17.24 4.14 32.26
CA ARG A 449 18.12 3.05 32.63
C ARG A 449 18.98 3.47 33.80
N HIS A 450 18.74 2.86 34.95
CA HIS A 450 19.54 3.06 36.16
C HIS A 450 20.95 2.48 35.97
N PRO A 451 22.00 3.00 36.64
CA PRO A 451 23.36 2.49 36.54
C PRO A 451 23.55 1.00 36.88
N ASP A 452 22.62 0.38 37.60
CA ASP A 452 22.58 -1.08 37.85
C ASP A 452 22.03 -1.90 36.67
N GLY A 453 21.67 -1.22 35.57
CA GLY A 453 21.16 -1.80 34.33
C GLY A 453 19.64 -1.96 34.25
N LYS A 454 18.87 -1.61 35.29
CA LYS A 454 17.40 -1.76 35.31
C LYS A 454 16.70 -0.54 34.73
N TRP A 455 15.60 -0.75 34.01
CA TRP A 455 14.70 0.32 33.57
C TRP A 455 13.75 0.71 34.70
N LEU A 456 13.76 2.00 35.07
CA LEU A 456 12.90 2.56 36.10
C LEU A 456 12.01 3.67 35.50
N PRO A 457 10.71 3.71 35.82
CA PRO A 457 9.83 4.77 35.34
C PRO A 457 10.26 6.12 35.92
N LEU A 458 10.32 7.16 35.07
CA LEU A 458 10.66 8.52 35.52
C LEU A 458 9.48 9.21 36.23
N ALA A 459 8.25 8.73 36.08
CA ALA A 459 7.06 9.24 36.77
C ALA A 459 6.28 8.10 37.44
N PRO A 460 5.91 8.19 38.73
CA PRO A 460 4.92 7.30 39.33
C PRO A 460 3.52 7.90 39.24
N ASP A 461 2.71 7.37 38.32
CA ASP A 461 1.26 7.10 38.38
C ASP A 461 0.81 6.75 36.95
N ALA A 462 -0.34 6.09 36.81
CA ALA A 462 -0.75 5.36 35.60
C ALA A 462 -0.47 6.05 34.24
N PRO A 463 -0.16 5.27 33.18
CA PRO A 463 0.17 5.78 31.84
C PRO A 463 -0.89 6.75 31.27
N LEU A 464 -0.42 7.82 30.62
CA LEU A 464 -1.30 8.87 30.08
C LEU A 464 -1.79 8.53 28.67
N PRO A 465 -3.05 8.89 28.31
CA PRO A 465 -3.63 8.60 27.01
C PRO A 465 -2.94 9.38 25.88
N ALA A 466 -2.61 8.72 24.79
CA ALA A 466 -2.14 9.36 23.55
C ALA A 466 -3.29 10.09 22.83
N PRO A 467 -3.06 11.27 22.22
CA PRO A 467 -4.11 11.97 21.49
C PRO A 467 -4.38 11.27 20.15
N GLN A 468 -5.67 11.04 19.83
CA GLN A 468 -6.19 11.03 18.46
C GLN A 468 -5.82 9.89 17.48
N THR A 469 -5.60 8.66 17.96
CA THR A 469 -5.41 7.48 17.07
C THR A 469 -6.71 6.85 16.62
N ASN A 470 -7.82 7.23 17.24
CA ASN A 470 -9.17 6.76 16.95
C ASN A 470 -10.02 7.97 16.57
N TYR A 471 -10.99 7.77 15.69
CA TYR A 471 -11.92 8.81 15.29
C TYR A 471 -13.36 8.40 15.61
N HIS A 472 -14.21 9.36 15.90
CA HIS A 472 -15.63 9.18 16.09
C HIS A 472 -16.41 10.24 15.33
N TRP A 473 -17.66 9.96 14.99
CA TRP A 473 -18.53 10.98 14.41
C TRP A 473 -18.94 11.98 15.49
N ARG A 474 -18.73 13.26 15.21
CA ARG A 474 -19.22 14.39 16.00
C ARG A 474 -20.21 15.18 15.17
N TRP A 475 -21.30 15.57 15.80
CA TRP A 475 -22.38 16.33 15.20
C TRP A 475 -22.25 17.79 15.60
N ARG A 476 -22.25 18.68 14.60
CA ARG A 476 -22.19 20.14 14.81
C ARG A 476 -23.54 20.74 14.47
N PRO A 477 -24.13 21.57 15.34
CA PRO A 477 -25.40 22.21 15.04
C PRO A 477 -25.26 23.10 13.80
N LEU A 478 -26.28 23.07 12.95
CA LEU A 478 -26.42 23.91 11.76
C LEU A 478 -27.61 24.84 11.97
N SER A 479 -27.38 26.14 11.81
CA SER A 479 -28.46 27.13 11.73
C SER A 479 -28.93 27.21 10.28
N ILE A 480 -30.23 27.01 10.08
CA ILE A 480 -30.88 27.14 8.78
C ILE A 480 -31.73 28.39 8.80
N ASP A 481 -31.53 29.27 7.83
CA ASP A 481 -32.37 30.45 7.67
C ASP A 481 -33.77 30.05 7.22
N SER A 482 -34.79 30.66 7.80
CA SER A 482 -36.17 30.42 7.40
C SER A 482 -36.41 30.94 5.98
N ASN A 483 -36.34 30.04 4.99
CA ASN A 483 -36.74 30.32 3.63
C ASN A 483 -38.22 29.97 3.45
N SER A 484 -39.04 30.90 2.96
CA SER A 484 -40.48 30.71 2.74
C SER A 484 -40.83 30.36 1.29
N ARG A 485 -39.84 30.19 0.40
CA ARG A 485 -40.07 29.78 -0.98
C ARG A 485 -40.44 28.30 -1.07
N PRO A 486 -41.43 27.92 -1.89
CA PRO A 486 -41.70 26.52 -2.20
C PRO A 486 -40.47 25.84 -2.80
N LEU A 487 -40.25 24.57 -2.43
CA LEU A 487 -39.20 23.72 -2.98
C LEU A 487 -39.84 22.73 -3.94
N VAL A 488 -39.27 22.55 -5.13
CA VAL A 488 -39.86 21.72 -6.19
C VAL A 488 -38.92 20.55 -6.51
N PHE A 489 -39.46 19.33 -6.49
CA PHE A 489 -38.72 18.09 -6.74
C PHE A 489 -39.52 17.12 -7.59
N ARG A 490 -38.83 16.21 -8.26
CA ARG A 490 -39.44 15.00 -8.83
C ARG A 490 -39.53 13.97 -7.72
N LEU A 491 -40.72 13.50 -7.37
CA LEU A 491 -40.87 12.52 -6.28
C LEU A 491 -40.61 11.10 -6.81
N SER A 492 -39.87 10.30 -6.04
CA SER A 492 -39.73 8.87 -6.34
C SER A 492 -41.06 8.12 -6.17
N ALA A 493 -41.18 6.92 -6.74
CA ALA A 493 -42.44 6.15 -6.72
C ALA A 493 -42.98 5.94 -5.29
N GLY A 494 -42.14 5.56 -4.33
CA GLY A 494 -42.54 5.42 -2.92
C GLY A 494 -42.85 6.76 -2.23
N THR A 495 -42.23 7.85 -2.69
CA THR A 495 -42.43 9.19 -2.11
C THR A 495 -43.75 9.84 -2.53
N LEU A 496 -44.32 9.44 -3.67
CA LEU A 496 -45.63 9.94 -4.14
C LEU A 496 -46.75 9.66 -3.14
N ALA A 497 -46.63 8.62 -2.32
CA ALA A 497 -47.59 8.33 -1.25
C ALA A 497 -47.72 9.48 -0.22
N TYR A 498 -46.71 10.36 -0.14
CA TYR A 498 -46.66 11.49 0.78
C TYR A 498 -46.91 12.85 0.08
N GLU A 499 -47.25 12.87 -1.21
CA GLU A 499 -47.34 14.09 -2.03
C GLU A 499 -48.26 15.15 -1.42
N GLU A 500 -49.50 14.78 -1.07
CA GLU A 500 -50.47 15.72 -0.48
C GLU A 500 -49.97 16.30 0.86
N ALA A 501 -49.34 15.47 1.68
CA ALA A 501 -48.80 15.91 2.97
C ALA A 501 -47.60 16.85 2.79
N LEU A 502 -46.67 16.52 1.89
CA LEU A 502 -45.50 17.33 1.57
C LEU A 502 -45.88 18.70 0.98
N ALA A 503 -46.93 18.74 0.14
CA ALA A 503 -47.41 19.97 -0.49
C ALA A 503 -47.95 20.99 0.53
N GLN A 504 -48.55 20.53 1.64
CA GLN A 504 -49.00 21.40 2.74
C GLN A 504 -47.84 22.18 3.40
N TYR A 505 -46.63 21.63 3.32
CA TYR A 505 -45.40 22.25 3.81
C TYR A 505 -44.58 22.85 2.65
N GLY A 506 -45.17 23.08 1.48
CA GLY A 506 -44.49 23.76 0.37
C GLY A 506 -43.37 22.95 -0.30
N ILE A 507 -43.36 21.62 -0.14
CA ILE A 507 -42.55 20.70 -0.94
C ILE A 507 -43.44 20.19 -2.07
N LEU A 508 -43.20 20.66 -3.29
CA LEU A 508 -44.06 20.43 -4.44
C LEU A 508 -43.48 19.41 -5.40
N HIS A 509 -44.34 18.58 -5.99
CA HIS A 509 -43.99 17.63 -7.02
C HIS A 509 -44.06 18.26 -8.41
N ASP A 510 -42.98 18.16 -9.18
CA ASP A 510 -42.96 18.42 -10.61
C ASP A 510 -42.19 17.29 -11.31
N PRO A 511 -42.83 16.51 -12.22
CA PRO A 511 -42.17 15.45 -12.98
C PRO A 511 -40.96 15.93 -13.83
N GLN A 512 -40.89 17.23 -14.14
CA GLN A 512 -39.80 17.84 -14.90
C GLN A 512 -38.69 18.44 -14.02
N ALA A 513 -38.84 18.41 -12.69
CA ALA A 513 -37.82 18.95 -11.80
C ALA A 513 -36.48 18.18 -11.93
N PRO A 514 -35.35 18.89 -11.88
CA PRO A 514 -34.03 18.30 -12.12
C PRO A 514 -33.52 17.43 -10.97
N SER A 515 -34.08 17.58 -9.76
CA SER A 515 -33.67 16.83 -8.57
C SER A 515 -34.79 15.91 -8.09
N VAL A 516 -34.42 14.68 -7.77
CA VAL A 516 -35.31 13.65 -7.21
C VAL A 516 -35.29 13.72 -5.69
N LEU A 517 -36.47 13.69 -5.08
CA LEU A 517 -36.64 13.45 -3.65
C LEU A 517 -37.12 12.00 -3.44
N MET A 518 -36.35 11.24 -2.66
CA MET A 518 -36.64 9.85 -2.33
C MET A 518 -36.71 9.69 -0.81
N ILE A 519 -37.92 9.47 -0.28
CA ILE A 519 -38.14 9.04 1.10
C ILE A 519 -38.05 7.53 1.16
N VAL A 520 -37.11 7.03 1.95
CA VAL A 520 -36.91 5.59 2.18
C VAL A 520 -37.78 5.20 3.36
N ASP A 521 -38.70 4.26 3.14
CA ASP A 521 -39.51 3.68 4.20
C ASP A 521 -38.71 2.65 5.00
N GLU A 522 -39.12 2.43 6.24
CA GLU A 522 -38.48 1.45 7.11
C GLU A 522 -38.71 0.04 6.58
N SER A 523 -37.63 -0.71 6.42
CA SER A 523 -37.66 -2.12 6.00
C SER A 523 -36.47 -2.88 6.57
N GLU A 524 -36.69 -4.14 6.90
CA GLU A 524 -35.63 -5.09 7.25
C GLU A 524 -34.87 -5.57 5.99
N GLU A 525 -35.47 -5.44 4.81
CA GLU A 525 -34.89 -5.84 3.52
C GLU A 525 -33.92 -4.79 2.98
N THR A 526 -32.75 -4.70 3.61
CA THR A 526 -31.72 -3.68 3.27
C THR A 526 -31.31 -3.72 1.79
N LEU A 527 -31.20 -4.91 1.19
CA LEU A 527 -30.85 -5.06 -0.22
C LEU A 527 -31.93 -4.48 -1.14
N ALA A 528 -33.22 -4.67 -0.83
CA ALA A 528 -34.30 -4.09 -1.61
C ALA A 528 -34.24 -2.55 -1.56
N LEU A 529 -33.97 -1.97 -0.39
CA LEU A 529 -33.76 -0.52 -0.26
C LEU A 529 -32.55 -0.04 -1.06
N ALA A 530 -31.43 -0.78 -1.03
CA ALA A 530 -30.23 -0.45 -1.79
C ALA A 530 -30.46 -0.52 -3.30
N THR A 531 -31.22 -1.51 -3.79
CA THR A 531 -31.63 -1.61 -5.19
C THR A 531 -32.47 -0.42 -5.61
N GLN A 532 -33.46 -0.01 -4.80
CA GLN A 532 -34.27 1.18 -5.08
C GLN A 532 -33.41 2.46 -5.17
N VAL A 533 -32.44 2.64 -4.25
CA VAL A 533 -31.51 3.78 -4.29
C VAL A 533 -30.62 3.72 -5.52
N LYS A 534 -30.11 2.54 -5.88
CA LYS A 534 -29.30 2.31 -7.09
C LYS A 534 -30.10 2.66 -8.36
N GLU A 535 -31.35 2.20 -8.47
CA GLU A 535 -32.24 2.53 -9.57
C GLU A 535 -32.49 4.04 -9.67
N ALA A 536 -32.71 4.72 -8.55
CA ALA A 536 -32.87 6.18 -8.52
C ALA A 536 -31.59 6.92 -8.97
N LEU A 537 -30.41 6.39 -8.60
CA LEU A 537 -29.12 6.92 -9.03
C LEU A 537 -28.88 6.73 -10.53
N THR A 538 -29.32 5.62 -11.13
CA THR A 538 -29.07 5.29 -12.54
C THR A 538 -30.14 5.83 -13.49
N ALA A 539 -31.39 6.01 -13.04
CA ALA A 539 -32.51 6.41 -13.88
C ALA A 539 -32.44 7.86 -14.42
N SER A 540 -31.62 8.73 -13.83
CA SER A 540 -31.48 10.12 -14.26
C SER A 540 -30.11 10.68 -13.88
N PRO A 541 -29.51 11.56 -14.69
CA PRO A 541 -28.29 12.29 -14.31
C PRO A 541 -28.56 13.46 -13.33
N GLY A 542 -29.84 13.76 -13.05
CA GLY A 542 -30.26 14.83 -12.15
C GLY A 542 -29.91 14.57 -10.67
N GLY A 543 -30.07 15.59 -9.82
CA GLY A 543 -29.79 15.47 -8.39
C GLY A 543 -30.64 14.39 -7.71
N LEU A 544 -30.12 13.77 -6.64
CA LEU A 544 -30.84 12.83 -5.80
C LEU A 544 -30.65 13.20 -4.33
N ILE A 545 -31.75 13.46 -3.64
CA ILE A 545 -31.78 13.65 -2.19
C ILE A 545 -32.55 12.48 -1.58
N VAL A 546 -31.87 11.69 -0.77
CA VAL A 546 -32.44 10.52 -0.08
C VAL A 546 -32.75 10.88 1.37
N VAL A 547 -33.99 10.71 1.79
CA VAL A 547 -34.43 10.88 3.18
C VAL A 547 -34.44 9.53 3.85
N THR A 548 -33.57 9.37 4.83
CA THR A 548 -33.51 8.19 5.71
C THR A 548 -34.14 8.50 7.05
N ARG A 549 -34.49 7.46 7.82
CA ARG A 549 -34.90 7.58 9.21
C ARG A 549 -33.99 6.75 10.10
N ARG A 550 -33.61 7.31 11.24
CA ARG A 550 -32.81 6.63 12.28
C ARG A 550 -31.49 6.06 11.75
N ALA A 551 -30.93 6.58 10.66
CA ALA A 551 -29.62 6.15 10.17
C ALA A 551 -28.51 6.52 11.16
N TRP A 552 -28.68 7.63 11.89
CA TRP A 552 -27.72 8.09 12.89
C TRP A 552 -28.39 8.32 14.23
N ARG A 553 -27.67 8.01 15.31
CA ARG A 553 -28.06 8.36 16.68
C ARG A 553 -27.49 9.74 17.00
N ILE A 554 -28.36 10.75 17.10
CA ILE A 554 -28.00 12.12 17.49
C ILE A 554 -28.24 12.33 18.98
N GLU A 555 -29.39 11.86 19.46
CA GLU A 555 -29.76 11.86 20.88
C GLU A 555 -29.54 10.49 21.52
N GLU A 556 -29.26 10.43 22.83
CA GLU A 556 -28.87 9.19 23.51
C GLU A 556 -29.89 8.05 23.42
N ASN A 557 -31.19 8.39 23.35
CA ASN A 557 -32.29 7.43 23.37
C ASN A 557 -32.85 7.08 21.98
N GLU A 558 -32.24 7.58 20.91
CA GLU A 558 -32.70 7.24 19.56
C GLU A 558 -32.33 5.80 19.19
N ALA A 559 -33.33 5.03 18.76
CA ALA A 559 -33.10 3.77 18.05
C ALA A 559 -32.41 4.05 16.70
N LEU A 560 -31.57 3.12 16.26
CA LEU A 560 -30.84 3.22 14.99
C LEU A 560 -31.25 2.08 14.05
N SER A 561 -31.34 2.38 12.76
CA SER A 561 -31.57 1.42 11.68
C SER A 561 -30.26 1.14 10.94
N ALA A 562 -29.72 -0.07 11.08
CA ALA A 562 -28.52 -0.49 10.35
C ALA A 562 -28.70 -0.44 8.83
N ALA A 563 -29.92 -0.72 8.34
CA ALA A 563 -30.26 -0.66 6.93
C ALA A 563 -30.11 0.77 6.38
N HIS A 564 -30.67 1.76 7.06
CA HIS A 564 -30.59 3.16 6.61
C HIS A 564 -29.18 3.73 6.79
N HIS A 565 -28.43 3.28 7.80
CA HIS A 565 -27.01 3.61 7.94
C HIS A 565 -26.18 3.09 6.76
N ALA A 566 -26.47 1.89 6.27
CA ALA A 566 -25.81 1.30 5.11
C ALA A 566 -26.03 2.15 3.85
N LEU A 567 -27.25 2.65 3.62
CA LEU A 567 -27.56 3.50 2.46
C LEU A 567 -26.73 4.77 2.44
N TRP A 568 -26.46 5.37 3.62
CA TRP A 568 -25.55 6.52 3.71
C TRP A 568 -24.15 6.20 3.22
N ALA A 569 -23.61 5.01 3.52
CA ALA A 569 -22.30 4.59 3.04
C ALA A 569 -22.28 4.45 1.51
N MET A 570 -23.32 3.84 0.92
CA MET A 570 -23.47 3.71 -0.52
C MET A 570 -23.61 5.08 -1.22
N LEU A 571 -24.43 5.98 -0.67
CA LEU A 571 -24.62 7.33 -1.21
C LEU A 571 -23.34 8.16 -1.16
N ARG A 572 -22.49 7.98 -0.13
CA ARG A 572 -21.17 8.62 -0.06
C ARG A 572 -20.26 8.20 -1.20
N VAL A 573 -20.24 6.90 -1.54
CA VAL A 573 -19.50 6.41 -2.71
C VAL A 573 -20.06 7.04 -3.99
N ALA A 574 -21.38 7.00 -4.18
CA ALA A 574 -22.01 7.57 -5.36
C ALA A 574 -21.73 9.08 -5.54
N ALA A 575 -21.75 9.84 -4.44
CA ALA A 575 -21.42 11.27 -4.43
C ALA A 575 -19.96 11.54 -4.80
N ASN A 576 -19.03 10.67 -4.39
CA ASN A 576 -17.61 10.79 -4.72
C ASN A 576 -17.29 10.31 -6.15
N GLU A 577 -18.05 9.35 -6.69
CA GLU A 577 -17.98 8.96 -8.11
C GLU A 577 -18.52 10.05 -9.04
N GLN A 578 -19.47 10.88 -8.56
CA GLN A 578 -20.07 11.98 -9.33
C GLN A 578 -20.06 13.31 -8.55
N PRO A 579 -18.88 13.94 -8.34
CA PRO A 579 -18.74 15.12 -7.47
C PRO A 579 -19.57 16.33 -7.89
N GLU A 580 -19.85 16.49 -9.18
CA GLU A 580 -20.65 17.61 -9.72
C GLU A 580 -22.17 17.39 -9.57
N ARG A 581 -22.59 16.15 -9.31
CA ARG A 581 -24.01 15.80 -9.15
C ARG A 581 -24.42 15.97 -7.69
N LEU A 582 -25.56 16.61 -7.45
CA LEU A 582 -26.12 16.73 -6.09
C LEU A 582 -26.69 15.40 -5.63
N ILE A 583 -25.85 14.57 -5.01
CA ILE A 583 -26.22 13.35 -4.31
C ILE A 583 -26.05 13.65 -2.82
N ALA A 584 -27.16 13.58 -2.08
CA ALA A 584 -27.25 13.99 -0.68
C ALA A 584 -28.19 13.09 0.13
N ALA A 585 -28.02 13.09 1.45
CA ALA A 585 -28.90 12.41 2.38
C ALA A 585 -29.30 13.29 3.57
N ILE A 586 -30.58 13.19 3.95
CA ILE A 586 -31.13 13.78 5.18
C ILE A 586 -31.62 12.64 6.07
N ASP A 587 -31.06 12.52 7.26
CA ASP A 587 -31.50 11.56 8.26
C ASP A 587 -32.48 12.21 9.24
N MET A 588 -33.68 11.66 9.34
CA MET A 588 -34.74 12.13 10.24
C MET A 588 -34.92 11.20 11.44
N ALA A 589 -35.45 11.73 12.55
CA ALA A 589 -36.03 10.85 13.56
C ALA A 589 -37.29 10.16 12.99
N GLU A 590 -37.69 9.06 13.60
CA GLU A 590 -38.83 8.24 13.18
C GLU A 590 -40.10 9.07 12.95
N ASN A 591 -40.39 9.98 13.87
CA ASN A 591 -41.62 10.79 13.89
C ASN A 591 -41.36 12.28 13.64
N ALA A 592 -40.22 12.65 13.03
CA ALA A 592 -39.93 14.07 12.76
C ALA A 592 -40.93 14.67 11.76
N SER A 593 -41.25 15.95 11.97
CA SER A 593 -42.27 16.65 11.18
C SER A 593 -41.85 16.93 9.74
N TRP A 594 -42.82 17.12 8.86
CA TRP A 594 -42.57 17.52 7.46
C TRP A 594 -41.98 18.94 7.35
N GLU A 595 -42.25 19.82 8.32
CA GLU A 595 -41.60 21.13 8.39
C GLU A 595 -40.09 20.98 8.62
N THR A 596 -39.68 20.05 9.48
CA THR A 596 -38.26 19.72 9.69
C THR A 596 -37.62 19.20 8.40
N LEU A 597 -38.30 18.34 7.65
CA LEU A 597 -37.82 17.90 6.33
C LEU A 597 -37.64 19.08 5.36
N ARG A 598 -38.65 19.96 5.27
CA ARG A 598 -38.64 21.14 4.39
C ARG A 598 -37.45 22.05 4.68
N GLN A 599 -37.22 22.35 5.96
CA GLN A 599 -36.07 23.15 6.39
C GLN A 599 -34.75 22.46 6.04
N GLY A 600 -34.63 21.16 6.30
CA GLY A 600 -33.46 20.39 5.92
C GLY A 600 -33.17 20.42 4.41
N LEU A 601 -34.20 20.24 3.58
CA LEU A 601 -34.10 20.30 2.11
C LEU A 601 -33.59 21.66 1.62
N SER A 602 -33.95 22.75 2.31
CA SER A 602 -33.49 24.10 1.96
C SER A 602 -32.00 24.34 2.24
N ALA A 603 -31.38 23.53 3.10
CA ALA A 603 -29.95 23.61 3.43
C ALA A 603 -29.07 22.69 2.57
N VAL A 604 -29.65 21.69 1.91
CA VAL A 604 -28.87 20.74 1.09
C VAL A 604 -28.22 21.45 -0.10
N SER A 605 -26.93 21.19 -0.30
CA SER A 605 -26.15 21.71 -1.42
C SER A 605 -24.94 20.81 -1.73
N LEU A 606 -24.19 21.11 -2.79
CA LEU A 606 -22.98 20.34 -3.14
C LEU A 606 -21.92 20.35 -2.02
N SER A 607 -21.86 21.41 -1.21
CA SER A 607 -20.98 21.53 -0.04
C SER A 607 -21.61 21.02 1.26
N GLN A 608 -22.92 20.78 1.28
CA GLN A 608 -23.69 20.30 2.44
C GLN A 608 -24.60 19.14 2.02
N ARG A 609 -23.99 17.96 1.82
CA ARG A 609 -24.66 16.76 1.31
C ARG A 609 -25.25 15.86 2.41
N TRP A 610 -24.80 16.03 3.65
CA TRP A 610 -25.07 15.09 4.74
C TRP A 610 -25.66 15.85 5.92
N LEU A 611 -26.92 15.59 6.24
CA LEU A 611 -27.64 16.29 7.29
C LEU A 611 -28.37 15.31 8.20
N ALA A 612 -28.28 15.50 9.51
CA ALA A 612 -29.26 14.94 10.43
C ALA A 612 -30.25 16.04 10.82
N ALA A 613 -31.54 15.74 10.74
CA ALA A 613 -32.63 16.66 11.04
C ALA A 613 -33.51 16.05 12.14
N ARG A 614 -33.80 16.83 13.16
CA ARG A 614 -34.72 16.51 14.27
C ARG A 614 -35.58 17.75 14.52
N ASP A 615 -36.72 17.60 15.17
CA ASP A 615 -37.62 18.75 15.38
C ASP A 615 -37.01 19.85 16.28
N ASN A 616 -35.95 19.53 17.02
CA ASN A 616 -35.20 20.46 17.86
C ASN A 616 -33.92 21.01 17.19
N GLY A 617 -33.59 20.63 15.94
CA GLY A 617 -32.45 21.21 15.24
C GLY A 617 -31.91 20.41 14.05
N PHE A 618 -30.77 20.87 13.54
CA PHE A 618 -30.07 20.27 12.41
C PHE A 618 -28.60 20.10 12.74
N TRP A 619 -28.00 19.01 12.26
CA TRP A 619 -26.59 18.73 12.50
C TRP A 619 -25.86 18.25 11.27
N LEU A 620 -24.63 18.73 11.13
CA LEU A 620 -23.68 18.25 10.14
C LEU A 620 -22.72 17.24 10.77
N PRO A 621 -22.47 16.10 10.11
CA PRO A 621 -21.49 15.13 10.58
C PRO A 621 -20.08 15.64 10.31
N SER A 622 -19.20 15.50 11.29
CA SER A 622 -17.77 15.73 11.15
C SER A 622 -17.04 14.60 11.86
N LEU A 623 -16.05 14.00 11.20
CA LEU A 623 -15.20 13.04 11.87
C LEU A 623 -14.28 13.80 12.83
N ALA A 624 -14.40 13.51 14.12
CA ALA A 624 -13.61 14.12 15.16
C ALA A 624 -12.67 13.08 15.80
N PRO A 625 -11.46 13.49 16.15
CA PRO A 625 -10.58 12.65 16.92
C PRO A 625 -11.17 12.26 18.28
N ASN A 626 -11.05 10.98 18.66
CA ASN A 626 -11.49 10.46 19.93
C ASN A 626 -10.37 10.60 20.97
N ALA A 627 -10.55 11.52 21.92
CA ALA A 627 -9.64 11.73 23.05
C ALA A 627 -9.86 10.73 24.21
N GLY A 628 -10.90 9.87 24.12
CA GLY A 628 -11.24 8.81 25.07
C GLY A 628 -10.89 7.42 24.55
N CYS A 629 -10.86 6.44 25.45
CA CYS A 629 -10.54 5.02 25.20
C CYS A 629 -11.15 4.45 23.91
N ALA A 630 -10.42 3.50 23.31
CA ALA A 630 -11.05 2.53 22.42
C ALA A 630 -12.23 1.84 23.14
N ALA A 631 -13.22 1.37 22.39
CA ALA A 631 -14.36 0.71 23.00
C ALA A 631 -13.90 -0.47 23.86
N GLU A 632 -14.24 -0.44 25.16
CA GLU A 632 -13.79 -1.44 26.11
C GLU A 632 -14.58 -2.73 25.91
N LEU A 633 -13.84 -3.83 25.81
CA LEU A 633 -14.39 -5.18 25.95
C LEU A 633 -14.41 -5.57 27.43
N PRO A 634 -15.33 -6.45 27.85
CA PRO A 634 -15.32 -6.95 29.22
C PRO A 634 -13.95 -7.51 29.63
N ALA A 635 -13.56 -7.31 30.90
CA ALA A 635 -12.28 -7.84 31.40
C ALA A 635 -12.23 -9.37 31.26
N LYS A 636 -11.09 -9.91 30.79
CA LYS A 636 -10.89 -11.35 30.55
C LYS A 636 -11.92 -11.98 29.59
N VAL A 637 -12.49 -11.20 28.66
CA VAL A 637 -13.46 -11.72 27.67
C VAL A 637 -12.92 -12.83 26.76
N PHE A 638 -11.60 -13.07 26.76
CA PHE A 638 -10.96 -14.11 25.95
C PHE A 638 -10.38 -15.27 26.77
N ALA A 639 -10.07 -15.04 28.04
CA ALA A 639 -9.40 -16.02 28.89
C ALA A 639 -10.37 -16.72 29.86
N GLY A 640 -10.12 -18.00 30.15
CA GLY A 640 -10.85 -18.75 31.17
C GLY A 640 -12.26 -19.21 30.77
N ASP A 641 -12.64 -19.06 29.50
CA ASP A 641 -13.85 -19.64 28.93
C ASP A 641 -13.47 -20.81 28.02
N ASN A 642 -14.16 -21.93 28.19
CA ASN A 642 -13.92 -23.16 27.42
C ASN A 642 -14.91 -23.31 26.25
N ARG A 643 -15.70 -22.27 25.94
CA ARG A 643 -16.53 -22.17 24.74
C ARG A 643 -15.71 -21.72 23.51
N TRP A 644 -16.25 -21.90 22.31
CA TRP A 644 -15.59 -21.57 21.05
C TRP A 644 -15.50 -20.06 20.77
N HIS A 645 -14.32 -19.58 20.39
CA HIS A 645 -14.12 -18.26 19.80
C HIS A 645 -14.10 -18.37 18.28
N LEU A 646 -15.04 -17.75 17.58
CA LEU A 646 -15.17 -17.91 16.13
C LEU A 646 -14.37 -16.84 15.38
N VAL A 647 -13.73 -17.22 14.28
CA VAL A 647 -13.17 -16.29 13.30
C VAL A 647 -13.71 -16.64 11.91
N THR A 648 -14.51 -15.76 11.32
CA THR A 648 -14.93 -15.91 9.91
C THR A 648 -13.87 -15.34 8.98
N GLY A 649 -13.69 -15.92 7.79
CA GLY A 649 -12.63 -15.49 6.88
C GLY A 649 -11.22 -15.80 7.42
N ALA A 650 -11.11 -16.82 8.27
CA ALA A 650 -9.94 -17.10 9.11
C ALA A 650 -8.60 -17.20 8.38
N PHE A 651 -8.61 -17.62 7.11
CA PHE A 651 -7.38 -17.77 6.32
C PHE A 651 -6.99 -16.52 5.52
N GLY A 652 -7.83 -15.49 5.49
CA GLY A 652 -7.45 -14.17 4.98
C GLY A 652 -6.48 -13.48 5.94
N GLY A 653 -5.75 -12.46 5.48
CA GLY A 653 -4.71 -11.80 6.30
C GLY A 653 -5.18 -11.30 7.66
N LEU A 654 -6.29 -10.55 7.68
CA LEU A 654 -6.91 -10.07 8.93
C LEU A 654 -7.47 -11.22 9.79
N GLY A 655 -7.96 -12.29 9.16
CA GLY A 655 -8.42 -13.48 9.86
C GLY A 655 -7.27 -14.17 10.61
N ARG A 656 -6.12 -14.33 9.97
CA ARG A 656 -4.92 -14.94 10.57
C ARG A 656 -4.40 -14.12 11.74
N LEU A 657 -4.37 -12.80 11.59
CA LEU A 657 -4.02 -11.87 12.68
C LEU A 657 -5.01 -11.97 13.84
N ALA A 658 -6.32 -12.03 13.56
CA ALA A 658 -7.34 -12.19 14.57
C ALA A 658 -7.20 -13.52 15.35
N VAL A 659 -6.84 -14.61 14.67
CA VAL A 659 -6.58 -15.91 15.32
C VAL A 659 -5.37 -15.81 16.25
N ASN A 660 -4.25 -15.27 15.78
CA ASN A 660 -3.05 -15.12 16.61
C ASN A 660 -3.31 -14.21 17.82
N TRP A 661 -4.02 -13.11 17.60
CA TRP A 661 -4.42 -12.20 18.68
C TRP A 661 -5.31 -12.89 19.72
N LEU A 662 -6.30 -13.70 19.30
CA LEU A 662 -7.12 -14.46 20.24
C LEU A 662 -6.28 -15.43 21.09
N ARG A 663 -5.30 -16.10 20.49
CA ARG A 663 -4.36 -16.99 21.20
C ARG A 663 -3.59 -16.22 22.26
N GLU A 664 -3.01 -15.08 21.91
CA GLU A 664 -2.28 -14.20 22.84
C GLU A 664 -3.16 -13.67 23.98
N LYS A 665 -4.45 -13.42 23.71
CA LYS A 665 -5.42 -13.00 24.74
C LYS A 665 -5.95 -14.16 25.59
N GLY A 666 -5.48 -15.38 25.36
CA GLY A 666 -5.75 -16.55 26.19
C GLY A 666 -6.97 -17.37 25.78
N ALA A 667 -7.46 -17.22 24.55
CA ALA A 667 -8.50 -18.09 24.01
C ALA A 667 -7.96 -19.51 23.85
N ARG A 668 -8.68 -20.49 24.40
CA ARG A 668 -8.26 -21.91 24.41
C ARG A 668 -8.87 -22.75 23.30
N ARG A 669 -10.00 -22.31 22.75
CA ARG A 669 -10.73 -23.01 21.68
C ARG A 669 -11.13 -22.00 20.60
N ILE A 670 -10.60 -22.16 19.39
CA ILE A 670 -10.86 -21.24 18.28
C ILE A 670 -11.43 -22.01 17.09
N ALA A 671 -12.61 -21.61 16.62
CA ALA A 671 -13.25 -22.16 15.43
C ALA A 671 -12.98 -21.27 14.21
N LEU A 672 -12.35 -21.82 13.17
CA LEU A 672 -11.98 -21.14 11.94
C LEU A 672 -13.03 -21.43 10.87
N LEU A 673 -13.83 -20.42 10.50
CA LEU A 673 -14.88 -20.56 9.50
C LEU A 673 -14.41 -19.99 8.16
N ALA A 674 -14.34 -20.85 7.14
CA ALA A 674 -14.03 -20.47 5.77
C ALA A 674 -14.51 -21.54 4.77
N PRO A 675 -14.85 -21.17 3.53
CA PRO A 675 -15.34 -22.13 2.53
C PRO A 675 -14.24 -23.10 2.05
N ARG A 676 -12.97 -22.72 2.21
CA ARG A 676 -11.79 -23.50 1.84
C ARG A 676 -10.73 -23.39 2.93
N VAL A 677 -10.01 -24.49 3.16
CA VAL A 677 -8.85 -24.52 4.06
C VAL A 677 -7.61 -24.17 3.26
N ASP A 678 -6.81 -23.25 3.79
CA ASP A 678 -5.53 -22.89 3.18
C ASP A 678 -4.45 -23.90 3.59
N ALA A 679 -3.83 -24.54 2.59
CA ALA A 679 -2.81 -25.57 2.81
C ALA A 679 -1.54 -25.03 3.49
N SER A 680 -1.31 -23.70 3.46
CA SER A 680 -0.23 -23.04 4.19
C SER A 680 -0.51 -22.84 5.68
N TRP A 681 -1.72 -23.17 6.16
CA TRP A 681 -2.04 -23.03 7.58
C TRP A 681 -1.15 -23.96 8.41
N PRO A 682 -0.40 -23.41 9.39
CA PRO A 682 0.61 -24.18 10.14
C PRO A 682 0.02 -25.27 11.05
N GLY A 683 -1.31 -25.34 11.17
CA GLY A 683 -2.01 -26.35 11.97
C GLY A 683 -2.16 -25.98 13.44
N ASP A 684 -2.41 -26.99 14.27
CA ASP A 684 -2.64 -26.86 15.70
C ASP A 684 -1.33 -26.56 16.44
N THR A 685 -1.42 -25.72 17.46
CA THR A 685 -0.34 -25.45 18.42
C THR A 685 -0.72 -26.07 19.76
N ALA A 686 0.24 -26.60 20.51
CA ALA A 686 -0.02 -27.43 21.71
C ALA A 686 -0.94 -26.80 22.79
N ASP A 687 -1.10 -25.46 22.80
CA ASP A 687 -1.81 -24.73 23.85
C ASP A 687 -3.25 -24.29 23.48
N VAL A 688 -3.70 -24.50 22.22
CA VAL A 688 -5.02 -24.03 21.74
C VAL A 688 -5.67 -25.06 20.83
N GLU A 689 -6.90 -25.46 21.16
CA GLU A 689 -7.74 -26.33 20.32
C GLU A 689 -8.26 -25.50 19.13
N ILE A 690 -7.83 -25.86 17.92
CA ILE A 690 -8.32 -25.23 16.69
C ILE A 690 -9.29 -26.19 16.02
N ARG A 691 -10.44 -25.65 15.61
CA ARG A 691 -11.41 -26.40 14.80
C ARG A 691 -11.64 -25.69 13.49
N VAL A 692 -11.27 -26.32 12.40
CA VAL A 692 -11.55 -25.78 11.06
C VAL A 692 -12.94 -26.22 10.63
N CYS A 693 -13.83 -25.26 10.42
CA CYS A 693 -15.19 -25.44 9.95
C CYS A 693 -15.26 -24.97 8.50
N ARG A 694 -15.44 -25.91 7.57
CA ARG A 694 -15.77 -25.56 6.19
C ARG A 694 -17.16 -24.94 6.19
N CYS A 695 -17.22 -23.65 5.89
CA CYS A 695 -18.41 -22.82 5.97
C CYS A 695 -18.28 -21.65 5.00
N ASP A 696 -19.12 -21.58 3.97
CA ASP A 696 -19.41 -20.31 3.32
C ASP A 696 -20.37 -19.53 4.22
N VAL A 697 -19.90 -18.42 4.79
CA VAL A 697 -20.73 -17.61 5.69
C VAL A 697 -21.77 -16.78 4.94
N GLY A 698 -21.66 -16.68 3.61
CA GLY A 698 -22.70 -16.09 2.75
C GLY A 698 -23.91 -17.02 2.56
N ASP A 699 -23.77 -18.32 2.83
CA ASP A 699 -24.88 -19.27 2.85
C ASP A 699 -25.47 -19.34 4.27
N ALA A 700 -26.67 -18.77 4.45
CA ALA A 700 -27.33 -18.70 5.74
C ALA A 700 -27.63 -20.09 6.35
N GLY A 701 -27.89 -21.10 5.51
CA GLY A 701 -28.14 -22.47 5.95
C GLY A 701 -26.87 -23.18 6.40
N GLU A 702 -25.77 -22.99 5.66
CA GLU A 702 -24.46 -23.54 6.04
C GLU A 702 -23.96 -22.90 7.35
N LEU A 703 -24.07 -21.58 7.47
CA LEU A 703 -23.71 -20.85 8.68
C LEU A 703 -24.55 -21.31 9.88
N ALA A 704 -25.87 -21.43 9.73
CA ALA A 704 -26.75 -21.93 10.80
C ALA A 704 -26.31 -23.30 11.31
N ARG A 705 -26.08 -24.25 10.39
CA ARG A 705 -25.66 -25.61 10.73
C ARG A 705 -24.34 -25.64 11.49
N VAL A 706 -23.35 -24.86 11.05
CA VAL A 706 -22.03 -24.79 11.71
C VAL A 706 -22.15 -24.15 13.09
N LEU A 707 -22.97 -23.10 13.24
CA LEU A 707 -23.21 -22.47 14.52
C LEU A 707 -23.89 -23.42 15.51
N ASP A 708 -24.94 -24.13 15.10
CA ASP A 708 -25.63 -25.13 15.94
C ASP A 708 -24.68 -26.25 16.41
N GLU A 709 -23.78 -26.69 15.53
CA GLU A 709 -22.76 -27.68 15.84
C GLU A 709 -21.74 -27.16 16.87
N LEU A 710 -21.32 -25.90 16.76
CA LEU A 710 -20.41 -25.26 17.73
C LEU A 710 -21.09 -25.04 19.08
N VAL A 711 -22.36 -24.63 19.08
CA VAL A 711 -23.18 -24.52 20.29
C VAL A 711 -23.27 -25.87 21.00
N THR A 712 -23.57 -26.94 20.26
CA THR A 712 -23.72 -28.29 20.81
C THR A 712 -22.38 -28.89 21.27
N SER A 713 -21.27 -28.57 20.61
CA SER A 713 -19.92 -29.10 20.91
C SER A 713 -19.14 -28.32 21.98
N GLY A 714 -19.84 -27.46 22.73
CA GLY A 714 -19.30 -26.80 23.92
C GLY A 714 -19.57 -25.31 24.01
N GLY A 715 -20.54 -24.77 23.27
CA GLY A 715 -20.99 -23.38 23.36
C GLY A 715 -20.10 -22.38 22.60
N ILE A 716 -20.61 -21.16 22.41
CA ILE A 716 -19.90 -20.06 21.73
C ILE A 716 -19.58 -18.94 22.73
N ALA A 717 -18.32 -18.53 22.79
CA ALA A 717 -17.85 -17.44 23.65
C ALA A 717 -18.01 -16.06 22.99
N GLY A 718 -17.87 -16.00 21.66
CA GLY A 718 -17.92 -14.77 20.88
C GLY A 718 -17.33 -14.99 19.47
N ALA A 719 -17.42 -13.96 18.63
CA ALA A 719 -16.94 -14.05 17.25
C ALA A 719 -16.18 -12.79 16.79
N ILE A 720 -15.19 -12.99 15.92
CA ILE A 720 -14.55 -11.95 15.11
C ILE A 720 -14.93 -12.21 13.65
N HIS A 721 -15.72 -11.31 13.08
CA HIS A 721 -16.20 -11.41 11.72
C HIS A 721 -15.26 -10.66 10.77
N THR A 722 -14.39 -11.39 10.07
CA THR A 722 -13.41 -10.82 9.10
C THR A 722 -13.72 -11.18 7.65
N ALA A 723 -14.70 -12.05 7.42
CA ALA A 723 -15.09 -12.48 6.08
C ALA A 723 -15.47 -11.30 5.18
N GLY A 724 -15.13 -11.44 3.91
CA GLY A 724 -15.43 -10.45 2.89
C GLY A 724 -15.03 -10.95 1.51
N VAL A 725 -15.85 -10.60 0.54
CA VAL A 725 -15.55 -10.66 -0.89
C VAL A 725 -15.61 -9.23 -1.44
N LEU A 726 -14.89 -8.98 -2.52
CA LEU A 726 -14.88 -7.69 -3.19
C LEU A 726 -15.63 -7.82 -4.52
N ALA A 727 -16.39 -6.78 -4.84
CA ALA A 727 -17.01 -6.57 -6.14
C ALA A 727 -16.78 -5.09 -6.46
N ASP A 728 -15.55 -4.78 -6.88
CA ASP A 728 -15.11 -3.43 -7.16
C ASP A 728 -15.47 -3.07 -8.62
N GLY A 729 -16.01 -1.87 -8.80
CA GLY A 729 -16.48 -1.34 -10.07
C GLY A 729 -17.38 -0.12 -9.86
N PRO A 730 -17.55 0.75 -10.86
CA PRO A 730 -18.47 1.89 -10.78
C PRO A 730 -19.88 1.45 -10.37
N LEU A 731 -20.60 2.26 -9.59
CA LEU A 731 -21.96 1.93 -9.14
C LEU A 731 -22.92 1.59 -10.30
N GLN A 732 -22.69 2.20 -11.47
CA GLN A 732 -23.49 1.99 -12.69
C GLN A 732 -23.31 0.60 -13.31
N GLU A 733 -22.15 -0.03 -13.11
CA GLU A 733 -21.78 -1.33 -13.67
C GLU A 733 -22.02 -2.48 -12.68
N LEU A 734 -22.21 -2.15 -11.40
CA LEU A 734 -22.46 -3.12 -10.34
C LEU A 734 -23.83 -3.79 -10.54
N ASP A 735 -23.87 -5.09 -10.78
CA ASP A 735 -25.12 -5.83 -10.88
C ASP A 735 -25.70 -6.23 -9.50
N ASP A 736 -26.97 -6.62 -9.46
CA ASP A 736 -27.67 -6.94 -8.20
C ASP A 736 -27.14 -8.23 -7.56
N HIS A 737 -26.60 -9.17 -8.35
CA HIS A 737 -26.03 -10.42 -7.86
C HIS A 737 -24.70 -10.17 -7.14
N GLN A 738 -23.84 -9.31 -7.70
CA GLN A 738 -22.60 -8.87 -7.08
C GLN A 738 -22.86 -8.12 -5.76
N LEU A 739 -23.84 -7.21 -5.76
CA LEU A 739 -24.27 -6.51 -4.56
C LEU A 739 -24.76 -7.49 -3.48
N ALA A 740 -25.64 -8.44 -3.86
CA ALA A 740 -26.17 -9.45 -2.96
C ALA A 740 -25.07 -10.37 -2.41
N ALA A 741 -24.10 -10.79 -3.22
CA ALA A 741 -23.00 -11.66 -2.80
C ALA A 741 -22.10 -11.00 -1.76
N VAL A 742 -21.72 -9.72 -1.96
CA VAL A 742 -20.93 -8.96 -0.98
C VAL A 742 -21.72 -8.76 0.32
N PHE A 743 -23.00 -8.41 0.20
CA PHE A 743 -23.87 -8.18 1.35
C PHE A 743 -24.11 -9.46 2.16
N ALA A 744 -24.31 -10.61 1.50
CA ALA A 744 -24.53 -11.90 2.15
C ALA A 744 -23.34 -12.28 3.05
N VAL A 745 -22.12 -12.23 2.50
CA VAL A 745 -20.89 -12.64 3.20
C VAL A 745 -20.55 -11.75 4.38
N LYS A 746 -20.90 -10.45 4.31
CA LYS A 746 -20.58 -9.47 5.37
C LYS A 746 -21.78 -9.16 6.26
N ALA A 747 -22.77 -8.48 5.71
CA ALA A 747 -23.87 -7.90 6.46
C ALA A 747 -24.86 -8.95 6.98
N GLN A 748 -25.34 -9.84 6.10
CA GLN A 748 -26.29 -10.88 6.48
C GLN A 748 -25.65 -11.88 7.45
N ALA A 749 -24.43 -12.35 7.14
CA ALA A 749 -23.66 -13.20 8.03
C ALA A 749 -23.45 -12.58 9.42
N ALA A 750 -23.16 -11.27 9.51
CA ALA A 750 -23.00 -10.58 10.79
C ALA A 750 -24.31 -10.50 11.58
N SER A 751 -25.45 -10.26 10.92
CA SER A 751 -26.76 -10.26 11.56
C SER A 751 -27.10 -11.64 12.14
N GLN A 752 -26.87 -12.70 11.37
CA GLN A 752 -27.08 -14.08 11.82
C GLN A 752 -26.15 -14.44 12.98
N LEU A 753 -24.87 -14.08 12.91
CA LEU A 753 -23.93 -14.23 14.03
C LEU A 753 -24.45 -13.51 15.27
N LEU A 754 -24.87 -12.26 15.17
CA LEU A 754 -25.38 -11.49 16.30
C LEU A 754 -26.59 -12.18 16.96
N GLN A 755 -27.55 -12.63 16.16
CA GLN A 755 -28.74 -13.33 16.66
C GLN A 755 -28.36 -14.60 17.42
N THR A 756 -27.52 -15.46 16.83
CA THR A 756 -27.04 -16.68 17.50
C THR A 756 -26.27 -16.36 18.77
N LEU A 757 -25.37 -15.39 18.73
CA LEU A 757 -24.56 -14.98 19.89
C LEU A 757 -25.43 -14.44 21.02
N GLY A 758 -26.48 -13.69 20.70
CA GLY A 758 -27.49 -13.22 21.67
C GLY A 758 -28.29 -14.36 22.30
N ASN A 759 -28.70 -15.35 21.51
CA ASN A 759 -29.45 -16.51 22.00
C ASN A 759 -28.66 -17.45 22.92
N HIS A 760 -27.32 -17.31 22.96
CA HIS A 760 -26.42 -18.21 23.69
C HIS A 760 -25.51 -17.50 24.69
N ASP A 761 -25.88 -16.28 25.13
CA ASP A 761 -25.15 -15.49 26.11
C ASP A 761 -23.65 -15.39 25.78
N ALA A 762 -23.35 -15.22 24.48
CA ALA A 762 -21.98 -14.98 24.05
C ALA A 762 -21.56 -13.56 24.45
N ARG A 763 -20.26 -13.37 24.64
CA ARG A 763 -19.75 -12.18 25.32
C ARG A 763 -19.46 -11.02 24.36
N TYR A 764 -19.13 -11.32 23.10
CA TYR A 764 -18.74 -10.28 22.15
C TYR A 764 -18.98 -10.67 20.69
N LEU A 765 -19.14 -9.65 19.86
CA LEU A 765 -19.07 -9.71 18.40
C LEU A 765 -18.23 -8.54 17.90
N ILE A 766 -17.10 -8.83 17.25
CA ILE A 766 -16.22 -7.83 16.66
C ILE A 766 -16.35 -7.91 15.14
N LEU A 767 -16.79 -6.82 14.51
CA LEU A 767 -17.06 -6.71 13.08
C LEU A 767 -15.93 -5.93 12.41
N TYR A 768 -15.30 -6.50 11.39
CA TYR A 768 -14.29 -5.80 10.60
C TYR A 768 -14.96 -5.08 9.41
N SER A 769 -15.19 -3.79 9.61
CA SER A 769 -15.66 -2.82 8.63
C SER A 769 -14.47 -2.15 7.92
N SER A 770 -14.74 -1.13 7.11
CA SER A 770 -13.77 -0.43 6.29
C SER A 770 -13.99 1.07 6.33
N ALA A 771 -12.90 1.85 6.31
CA ALA A 771 -12.96 3.29 6.14
C ALA A 771 -13.66 3.70 4.83
N ALA A 772 -13.73 2.80 3.84
CA ALA A 772 -14.49 3.01 2.60
C ALA A 772 -15.98 3.33 2.85
N ALA A 773 -16.61 2.76 3.89
CA ALA A 773 -18.00 3.05 4.24
C ALA A 773 -18.18 4.47 4.82
N ALA A 774 -17.24 4.90 5.66
CA ALA A 774 -17.28 6.22 6.28
C ALA A 774 -16.91 7.35 5.30
N LEU A 775 -16.00 7.06 4.35
CA LEU A 775 -15.38 8.05 3.47
C LEU A 775 -15.94 8.04 2.05
N GLY A 776 -16.55 6.94 1.61
CA GLY A 776 -17.09 6.77 0.27
C GLY A 776 -16.00 6.50 -0.79
N ALA A 777 -15.27 5.39 -0.69
CA ALA A 777 -14.25 5.07 -1.69
C ALA A 777 -14.88 4.80 -3.08
N PRO A 778 -14.52 5.55 -4.14
CA PRO A 778 -15.03 5.32 -5.50
C PRO A 778 -14.82 3.88 -5.96
N GLY A 779 -15.80 3.32 -6.67
CA GLY A 779 -15.77 1.95 -7.18
C GLY A 779 -16.05 0.88 -6.12
N GLN A 780 -16.38 1.24 -4.88
CA GLN A 780 -16.58 0.29 -3.78
C GLN A 780 -18.00 0.32 -3.18
N SER A 781 -19.01 0.62 -3.99
CA SER A 781 -20.40 0.78 -3.53
C SER A 781 -20.96 -0.44 -2.79
N ALA A 782 -20.76 -1.65 -3.32
CA ALA A 782 -21.19 -2.90 -2.67
C ALA A 782 -20.49 -3.12 -1.32
N HIS A 783 -19.17 -2.91 -1.29
CA HIS A 783 -18.36 -3.07 -0.09
C HIS A 783 -18.72 -2.02 0.98
N ALA A 784 -18.93 -0.76 0.58
CA ALA A 784 -19.32 0.33 1.46
C ALA A 784 -20.72 0.12 2.04
N LEU A 785 -21.69 -0.34 1.24
CA LEU A 785 -23.02 -0.71 1.72
C LEU A 785 -22.91 -1.78 2.82
N ALA A 786 -22.21 -2.89 2.53
CA ALA A 786 -22.09 -3.99 3.48
C ALA A 786 -21.34 -3.57 4.76
N CYS A 787 -20.26 -2.80 4.66
CA CYS A 787 -19.52 -2.29 5.81
C CYS A 787 -20.32 -1.24 6.60
N GLY A 788 -21.08 -0.38 5.93
CA GLY A 788 -22.01 0.56 6.56
C GLY A 788 -23.10 -0.16 7.36
N TYR A 789 -23.60 -1.30 6.87
CA TYR A 789 -24.50 -2.14 7.65
C TYR A 789 -23.84 -2.67 8.93
N LEU A 790 -22.58 -3.13 8.88
CA LEU A 790 -21.83 -3.56 10.08
C LEU A 790 -21.68 -2.43 11.10
N ASP A 791 -21.36 -1.22 10.64
CA ASP A 791 -21.23 -0.04 11.49
C ASP A 791 -22.57 0.35 12.13
N GLY A 792 -23.65 0.26 11.35
CA GLY A 792 -25.02 0.44 11.83
C GLY A 792 -25.39 -0.60 12.88
N LEU A 793 -25.11 -1.88 12.62
CA LEU A 793 -25.41 -2.98 13.53
C LEU A 793 -24.71 -2.79 14.89
N ALA A 794 -23.40 -2.48 14.88
CA ALA A 794 -22.67 -2.22 16.11
C ALA A 794 -23.22 -1.03 16.91
N ARG A 795 -23.70 0.01 16.23
CA ARG A 795 -24.34 1.16 16.91
C ARG A 795 -25.71 0.83 17.47
N GLN A 796 -26.54 0.14 16.68
CA GLN A 796 -27.89 -0.28 17.06
C GLN A 796 -27.89 -1.11 18.34
N PHE A 797 -26.88 -1.98 18.50
CA PHE A 797 -26.73 -2.86 19.66
C PHE A 797 -25.65 -2.40 20.66
N SER A 798 -25.20 -1.14 20.57
CA SER A 798 -24.12 -0.61 21.41
C SER A 798 -24.45 -0.54 22.91
N SER A 799 -25.74 -0.48 23.25
CA SER A 799 -26.27 -0.45 24.61
C SER A 799 -26.43 -1.83 25.25
N LEU A 800 -26.29 -2.92 24.47
CA LEU A 800 -26.27 -4.27 25.05
C LEU A 800 -24.93 -4.52 25.75
N ASP A 801 -25.02 -5.15 26.91
CA ASP A 801 -23.84 -5.64 27.63
C ASP A 801 -23.33 -6.97 27.06
N THR A 802 -24.23 -7.83 26.54
CA THR A 802 -23.90 -9.16 25.99
C THR A 802 -24.80 -9.54 24.79
N PRO A 803 -24.21 -9.92 23.62
CA PRO A 803 -22.80 -9.75 23.28
C PRO A 803 -22.46 -8.26 23.13
N LYS A 804 -21.29 -7.85 23.61
CA LYS A 804 -20.75 -6.53 23.28
C LYS A 804 -20.45 -6.47 21.78
N VAL A 805 -21.15 -5.63 21.03
CA VAL A 805 -20.97 -5.50 19.57
C VAL A 805 -20.08 -4.31 19.25
N LEU A 806 -18.98 -4.56 18.54
CA LEU A 806 -18.02 -3.54 18.13
C LEU A 806 -17.78 -3.62 16.62
N SER A 807 -17.78 -2.47 15.94
CA SER A 807 -17.31 -2.38 14.56
C SER A 807 -15.99 -1.61 14.50
N ILE A 808 -15.05 -2.10 13.69
CA ILE A 808 -13.78 -1.44 13.43
C ILE A 808 -13.72 -1.08 11.95
N ALA A 809 -13.82 0.21 11.64
CA ALA A 809 -13.68 0.74 10.29
C ALA A 809 -12.20 0.90 9.95
N TRP A 810 -11.59 -0.16 9.41
CA TRP A 810 -10.15 -0.17 9.17
C TRP A 810 -9.75 0.72 7.99
N GLY A 811 -8.66 1.49 8.15
CA GLY A 811 -8.00 2.21 7.06
C GLY A 811 -7.16 1.28 6.16
N ALA A 812 -6.44 1.84 5.18
CA ALA A 812 -5.57 1.05 4.32
C ALA A 812 -4.43 0.37 5.12
N TRP A 813 -4.12 -0.87 4.77
CA TRP A 813 -3.13 -1.70 5.46
C TRP A 813 -1.95 -2.02 4.55
N GLY A 814 -0.74 -2.01 5.11
CA GLY A 814 0.38 -2.75 4.53
C GLY A 814 0.42 -4.16 5.12
N GLU A 815 0.81 -5.14 4.30
CA GLU A 815 1.29 -6.47 4.67
C GLU A 815 0.31 -7.66 4.72
N SER A 816 -1.02 -7.52 4.61
CA SER A 816 -1.87 -8.74 4.46
C SER A 816 -3.34 -8.59 3.99
N GLY A 817 -3.82 -7.43 3.54
CA GLY A 817 -5.22 -7.23 3.11
C GLY A 817 -5.39 -6.75 1.67
N ARG A 818 -6.41 -7.26 0.95
CA ARG A 818 -6.73 -6.92 -0.46
C ARG A 818 -7.38 -5.53 -0.68
N ALA A 819 -7.26 -4.58 0.24
CA ALA A 819 -8.00 -3.32 0.19
C ALA A 819 -7.09 -2.09 0.33
N ALA A 820 -6.41 -1.73 -0.76
CA ALA A 820 -5.88 -0.39 -0.97
C ALA A 820 -5.71 -0.14 -2.47
N SER A 821 -6.63 0.64 -3.07
CA SER A 821 -6.34 1.31 -4.35
C SER A 821 -5.61 2.62 -4.06
N THR A 822 -4.67 2.99 -4.92
CA THR A 822 -3.88 4.23 -4.80
C THR A 822 -4.78 5.48 -4.79
N GLU A 823 -5.92 5.45 -5.48
CA GLU A 823 -6.94 6.51 -5.46
C GLU A 823 -7.58 6.69 -4.08
N MET A 824 -7.88 5.62 -3.34
CA MET A 824 -8.43 5.70 -1.98
C MET A 824 -7.47 6.43 -1.02
N LEU A 825 -6.17 6.13 -1.12
CA LEU A 825 -5.11 6.77 -0.33
C LEU A 825 -4.90 8.25 -0.68
N THR A 826 -5.11 8.62 -1.94
CA THR A 826 -4.94 9.98 -2.46
C THR A 826 -6.13 10.87 -2.08
N THR A 827 -7.36 10.38 -2.25
CA THR A 827 -8.60 11.05 -1.80
C THR A 827 -8.61 11.26 -0.28
N LEU A 828 -8.06 10.30 0.49
CA LEU A 828 -7.84 10.41 1.93
C LEU A 828 -6.84 11.52 2.33
N ALA A 829 -5.86 11.81 1.48
CA ALA A 829 -4.87 12.86 1.72
C ALA A 829 -5.38 14.25 1.30
N GLU A 830 -6.21 14.32 0.26
CA GLU A 830 -6.68 15.58 -0.35
C GLU A 830 -7.96 16.13 0.28
N SER A 831 -8.94 15.28 0.62
CA SER A 831 -10.21 15.72 1.22
C SER A 831 -10.07 16.20 2.67
N TRP A 832 -8.99 15.81 3.34
CA TRP A 832 -8.65 16.22 4.69
C TRP A 832 -7.52 17.24 4.61
N HIS A 833 -7.81 18.52 4.87
CA HIS A 833 -6.79 19.56 5.01
C HIS A 833 -5.75 19.18 6.09
N GLY A 834 -4.74 18.41 5.69
CA GLY A 834 -3.50 18.09 6.40
C GLY A 834 -3.57 17.21 7.65
N ARG A 835 -4.60 16.37 7.89
CA ARG A 835 -4.84 15.82 9.25
C ARG A 835 -5.06 14.32 9.44
N VAL A 836 -4.76 13.47 8.45
CA VAL A 836 -4.62 12.02 8.67
C VAL A 836 -3.31 11.53 8.02
N LYS A 837 -2.19 11.68 8.74
CA LYS A 837 -0.96 10.98 8.37
C LYS A 837 -1.12 9.51 8.77
N ARG A 838 -0.94 8.60 7.81
CA ARG A 838 -0.80 7.12 7.95
C ARG A 838 -1.04 6.63 9.39
N CYS A 839 -2.30 6.37 9.75
CA CYS A 839 -2.58 5.58 10.93
C CYS A 839 -2.02 4.18 10.67
N ARG A 840 -0.89 3.83 11.30
CA ARG A 840 -0.52 2.43 11.49
C ARG A 840 -1.63 1.84 12.36
N GLY A 841 -2.53 1.07 11.75
CA GLY A 841 -3.40 0.16 12.49
C GLY A 841 -2.50 -0.78 13.29
N ALA A 842 -2.21 -0.41 14.53
CA ALA A 842 -1.31 -1.14 15.39
C ALA A 842 -2.02 -2.39 15.88
N LEU A 843 -1.79 -3.48 15.18
CA LEU A 843 -1.70 -4.82 15.74
C LEU A 843 -0.38 -5.41 15.25
N ALA A 844 0.73 -4.87 15.76
CA ALA A 844 1.98 -5.61 15.83
C ALA A 844 2.03 -6.25 17.25
N PRO A 845 2.47 -7.52 17.37
CA PRO A 845 2.49 -8.26 18.64
C PRO A 845 3.33 -7.58 19.73
#